data_AF-A0A7W7ZJB9-F1
#
_entry.id   AF-A0A7W7ZJB9-F1
#
_cell.length_a   1.000
_cell.length_b   1.000
_cell.length_c   1.000
_cell.angle_alpha   90.00
_cell.angle_beta   90.00
_cell.angle_gamma   90.00
#
_symmetry.space_group_name_H-M   'P 1'
#
loop_
_entity.id
_entity.type
_entity.pdbx_description
1 polymer ?
#
loop_
_entity_poly.entity_id
_entity_poly.type
_entity_poly.pdbx_seq_one_letter_code
_entity_poly.pdbx_strand_id
1 'polypeptide(L)'
;MLTISKSLSGGQARTYHAREFKSEQANYWSKDQQGHSEWQGKLAQQWGLEGSVGAEHFARLTEGQHPMNEEQLVRHQPAKTYDNQFGREVTSVEHRAGWDATFSAPKSVSLTALVGGDDRVREAHRESVRIALGELERYTQARIGNIQAPELTGKFAAATFEHDTARPVDGYAAPQLHTHAVIFNVTERENSQTGELKTGALQERGLFQSQQFATTVYRTELAARLQDLGYEIERGKHGQPEIKGYTQEYLEASSPRRGQIEKHLQEIGREGAGAAQVAAHRTRDSKELQSPAEVLHRHRELAAQYGHQADWVVTRALSNHQRQEIDSPKVAQQAVTYARDHVFEKSSVQDERAIMTAAMNRSMGQASSSQVREEFDRRIAQGEFRPVENAPASAGQQYTTAAMLRMERETIGHMQAGNKFDANQSALVEAKTSAKVIEQNPKLNPAQQQAAEQIFASREKIVGLDGMAGVGKTTTLAVIREGVEANGYRIEGFAPTSGAAARLAEAGIETSTLQMHLAKGQRHDTGEKTLYVVDESSLASSKQMHDFVTRLHPNDRVLLVGDTRQHEAVEAGRPFAQLQEAGMVTVRLSEIVRQKDPELKHVVEQLARGEVRDAVEGLGRQGRVHEVKDPSQRIEAIAKEYARAPESTLVVSPDNRSRAEINAKIHSELQARGIVAREEYKVGTLVPRQDLTGADRTWAQRYEPDNVLLYSRSSKDTGIKKGEYARVKQVDAEKNLLTVVRFDGSERTYDPRRQQGVSVYRDQEKAFSVGDRLQFSTPAKSADLKVANRELATIESITDDGRMQLKMDRGGRRVSFDPREHPHFDHGYAVTSHSSQGQTADRVLIHVDTELGAKDLLNNRMAYVAVSRGARDAQIFTNDREKLPQALGRDVSQQSAHIAREEKQVEKGISREEHERHWAPLNQALSPDEAKQFAWRIETGTIQSYQHLETQRVLHIDGANGQFYRQDGNPITARQALDHAMPTGVRHSQSAELTQRPEMPEIERSIGRGHGLGR
;
A
#
# COMPACT_ATOMS: atom_id res chain seq x y z
N MET A 1 -19.50 -2.02 14.48
CA MET A 1 -18.74 -2.41 13.28
C MET A 1 -19.63 -2.13 12.09
N LEU A 2 -19.11 -1.48 11.04
CA LEU A 2 -19.88 -1.26 9.82
C LEU A 2 -19.62 -2.39 8.82
N THR A 3 -20.70 -2.95 8.27
CA THR A 3 -20.65 -3.90 7.15
C THR A 3 -21.49 -3.34 5.99
N ILE A 4 -20.90 -3.22 4.80
CA ILE A 4 -21.63 -2.79 3.61
C ILE A 4 -21.98 -4.02 2.76
N SER A 5 -23.26 -4.17 2.41
CA SER A 5 -23.75 -5.28 1.60
C SER A 5 -23.27 -5.20 0.14
N LYS A 6 -23.46 -6.28 -0.64
CA LYS A 6 -23.51 -6.13 -2.11
C LYS A 6 -24.68 -5.22 -2.49
N SER A 7 -24.64 -4.66 -3.70
CA SER A 7 -25.72 -3.79 -4.20
C SER A 7 -27.08 -4.51 -4.13
N LEU A 8 -28.08 -3.81 -3.62
CA LEU A 8 -29.47 -4.26 -3.56
C LEU A 8 -30.12 -4.07 -4.94
N SER A 9 -30.83 -5.08 -5.43
CA SER A 9 -31.75 -4.91 -6.57
C SER A 9 -33.04 -4.22 -6.12
N GLY A 10 -33.81 -3.65 -7.06
CA GLY A 10 -35.14 -3.08 -6.74
C GLY A 10 -36.05 -4.07 -6.02
N GLY A 11 -36.08 -5.34 -6.46
CA GLY A 11 -36.86 -6.40 -5.78
C GLY A 11 -36.37 -6.72 -4.36
N GLN A 12 -35.05 -6.72 -4.14
CA GLN A 12 -34.47 -6.90 -2.79
C GLN A 12 -34.80 -5.71 -1.89
N ALA A 13 -34.70 -4.49 -2.40
CA ALA A 13 -35.04 -3.27 -1.68
C ALA A 13 -36.53 -3.18 -1.34
N ARG A 14 -37.43 -3.63 -2.22
CA ARG A 14 -38.88 -3.74 -1.95
C ARG A 14 -39.21 -4.82 -0.91
N THR A 15 -38.52 -5.96 -0.96
CA THR A 15 -38.66 -7.02 0.06
C THR A 15 -38.13 -6.56 1.42
N TYR A 16 -37.04 -5.79 1.40
CA TYR A 16 -36.47 -5.14 2.56
C TYR A 16 -37.46 -4.13 3.15
N HIS A 17 -37.96 -3.19 2.34
CA HIS A 17 -39.04 -2.27 2.67
C HIS A 17 -40.25 -2.97 3.30
N ALA A 18 -40.79 -4.01 2.66
CA ALA A 18 -41.92 -4.75 3.20
C ALA A 18 -41.64 -5.49 4.52
N ARG A 19 -40.37 -5.74 4.86
CA ARG A 19 -39.98 -6.35 6.15
C ARG A 19 -39.78 -5.29 7.21
N GLU A 20 -39.07 -4.21 6.91
CA GLU A 20 -38.74 -3.15 7.88
C GLU A 20 -40.01 -2.47 8.41
N PHE A 21 -40.90 -2.06 7.51
CA PHE A 21 -42.18 -1.44 7.86
C PHE A 21 -43.21 -2.43 8.45
N LYS A 22 -43.02 -3.74 8.27
CA LYS A 22 -43.82 -4.76 9.00
C LYS A 22 -43.20 -5.12 10.36
N SER A 23 -41.89 -5.00 10.51
CA SER A 23 -41.18 -5.26 11.77
C SER A 23 -41.28 -4.14 12.80
N GLU A 24 -41.84 -2.98 12.44
CA GLU A 24 -42.27 -1.97 13.42
C GLU A 24 -43.19 -2.56 14.51
N GLN A 25 -43.94 -3.63 14.17
CA GLN A 25 -44.78 -4.37 15.12
C GLN A 25 -44.02 -5.47 15.92
N ALA A 26 -42.76 -5.75 15.59
CA ALA A 26 -41.94 -6.82 16.17
C ALA A 26 -40.77 -6.33 17.03
N ASN A 27 -40.38 -5.05 16.94
CA ASN A 27 -39.47 -4.41 17.89
C ASN A 27 -40.18 -4.28 19.25
N TYR A 28 -39.55 -4.76 20.32
CA TYR A 28 -40.27 -5.02 21.57
C TYR A 28 -40.19 -3.88 22.60
N TRP A 29 -39.35 -2.90 22.32
CA TRP A 29 -39.15 -1.69 23.12
C TRP A 29 -39.80 -0.43 22.53
N SER A 30 -40.59 -0.54 21.44
CA SER A 30 -41.27 0.59 20.78
C SER A 30 -42.48 1.11 21.57
N LYS A 31 -42.25 1.65 22.78
CA LYS A 31 -43.29 2.40 23.51
C LYS A 31 -43.48 3.82 22.97
N ASP A 32 -42.47 4.38 22.31
CA ASP A 32 -42.54 5.68 21.63
C ASP A 32 -42.24 5.51 20.14
N GLN A 33 -43.19 5.89 19.28
CA GLN A 33 -43.08 5.78 17.81
C GLN A 33 -42.03 6.76 17.20
N GLN A 34 -41.39 7.60 18.01
CA GLN A 34 -40.38 8.57 17.58
C GLN A 34 -38.97 7.96 17.74
N GLY A 35 -38.25 7.77 16.63
CA GLY A 35 -36.79 7.47 16.66
C GLY A 35 -36.35 6.10 16.16
N HIS A 36 -37.25 5.25 15.65
CA HIS A 36 -36.88 3.93 15.07
C HIS A 36 -36.31 4.01 13.66
N SER A 37 -36.68 5.06 12.91
CA SER A 37 -36.18 5.31 11.57
C SER A 37 -35.94 6.80 11.35
N GLU A 38 -34.91 7.13 10.57
CA GLU A 38 -34.53 8.52 10.27
C GLU A 38 -33.97 8.65 8.85
N TRP A 39 -34.18 9.82 8.24
CA TRP A 39 -33.47 10.24 7.04
C TRP A 39 -32.11 10.84 7.38
N GLN A 40 -31.08 10.50 6.60
CA GLN A 40 -29.73 11.04 6.75
C GLN A 40 -29.07 11.34 5.38
N GLY A 41 -28.09 12.23 5.40
CA GLY A 41 -27.32 12.69 4.25
C GLY A 41 -27.81 14.03 3.70
N LYS A 42 -26.89 14.77 3.06
CA LYS A 42 -27.13 16.11 2.52
C LYS A 42 -28.22 16.13 1.45
N LEU A 43 -28.36 15.07 0.65
CA LEU A 43 -29.46 15.02 -0.34
C LEU A 43 -30.81 14.88 0.35
N ALA A 44 -30.89 14.07 1.41
CA ALA A 44 -32.12 13.96 2.18
C ALA A 44 -32.50 15.32 2.79
N GLN A 45 -31.54 16.05 3.36
CA GLN A 45 -31.75 17.41 3.84
C GLN A 45 -32.15 18.39 2.73
N GLN A 46 -31.46 18.36 1.59
CA GLN A 46 -31.75 19.20 0.42
C GLN A 46 -33.17 18.98 -0.13
N TRP A 47 -33.67 17.74 -0.02
CA TRP A 47 -35.03 17.39 -0.43
C TRP A 47 -36.09 17.57 0.66
N GLY A 48 -35.72 18.08 1.84
CA GLY A 48 -36.64 18.28 2.96
C GLY A 48 -37.15 16.98 3.57
N LEU A 49 -36.39 15.89 3.47
CA LEU A 49 -36.71 14.63 4.12
C LEU A 49 -36.29 14.69 5.60
N GLU A 50 -37.26 14.92 6.48
CA GLU A 50 -37.06 15.04 7.92
C GLU A 50 -37.90 14.02 8.69
N GLY A 51 -37.47 13.67 9.91
CA GLY A 51 -38.18 12.75 10.79
C GLY A 51 -38.15 11.29 10.32
N SER A 52 -39.24 10.56 10.61
CA SER A 52 -39.36 9.13 10.32
C SER A 52 -39.41 8.83 8.81
N VAL A 53 -38.86 7.68 8.43
CA VAL A 53 -38.75 7.29 7.02
C VAL A 53 -40.12 6.95 6.46
N GLY A 54 -40.62 7.74 5.51
CA GLY A 54 -41.89 7.47 4.82
C GLY A 54 -41.77 6.36 3.78
N ALA A 55 -42.71 5.41 3.77
CA ALA A 55 -42.74 4.26 2.86
C ALA A 55 -42.72 4.68 1.37
N GLU A 56 -43.47 5.70 1.01
CA GLU A 56 -43.56 6.20 -0.37
C GLU A 56 -42.24 6.83 -0.85
N HIS A 57 -41.64 7.71 -0.03
CA HIS A 57 -40.35 8.33 -0.33
C HIS A 57 -39.24 7.28 -0.44
N PHE A 58 -39.24 6.28 0.45
CA PHE A 58 -38.31 5.16 0.40
C PHE A 58 -38.47 4.38 -0.91
N ALA A 59 -39.70 4.01 -1.29
CA ALA A 59 -39.96 3.27 -2.52
C ALA A 59 -39.47 4.03 -3.77
N ARG A 60 -39.78 5.32 -3.89
CA ARG A 60 -39.30 6.17 -4.99
C ARG A 60 -37.78 6.18 -5.10
N LEU A 61 -37.07 6.39 -3.99
CA LEU A 61 -35.61 6.40 -3.98
C LEU A 61 -35.00 5.04 -4.35
N THR A 62 -35.63 3.92 -3.96
CA THR A 62 -35.16 2.58 -4.40
C THR A 62 -35.25 2.37 -5.91
N GLU A 63 -36.19 3.03 -6.58
CA GLU A 63 -36.32 3.02 -8.05
C GLU A 63 -35.45 4.09 -8.74
N GLY A 64 -34.66 4.84 -7.97
CA GLY A 64 -33.81 5.92 -8.50
C GLY A 64 -34.58 7.17 -8.91
N GLN A 65 -35.75 7.40 -8.31
CA GLN A 65 -36.61 8.55 -8.53
C GLN A 65 -36.51 9.56 -7.40
N HIS A 66 -36.77 10.83 -7.72
CA HIS A 66 -36.81 11.90 -6.75
C HIS A 66 -38.01 11.73 -5.79
N PRO A 67 -37.83 11.89 -4.48
CA PRO A 67 -38.83 11.50 -3.49
C PRO A 67 -40.10 12.36 -3.52
N MET A 68 -40.02 13.61 -4.01
CA MET A 68 -41.14 14.56 -3.97
C MET A 68 -41.90 14.72 -5.29
N ASN A 69 -41.26 14.49 -6.43
CA ASN A 69 -41.82 14.84 -7.75
C ASN A 69 -41.65 13.72 -8.80
N GLU A 70 -41.14 12.55 -8.40
CA GLU A 70 -41.01 11.35 -9.24
C GLU A 70 -40.07 11.49 -10.45
N GLU A 71 -39.30 12.57 -10.53
CA GLU A 71 -38.31 12.74 -11.59
C GLU A 71 -37.26 11.62 -11.55
N GLN A 72 -36.95 11.03 -12.70
CA GLN A 72 -35.98 9.94 -12.78
C GLN A 72 -34.55 10.47 -12.63
N LEU A 73 -33.96 10.30 -11.45
CA LEU A 73 -32.62 10.78 -11.13
C LEU A 73 -31.50 9.88 -11.67
N VAL A 74 -31.78 8.58 -11.77
CA VAL A 74 -30.83 7.55 -12.21
C VAL A 74 -31.48 6.66 -13.25
N ARG A 75 -30.92 6.60 -14.47
CA ARG A 75 -31.49 5.80 -15.55
C ARG A 75 -31.31 4.30 -15.29
N HIS A 76 -32.39 3.54 -15.45
CA HIS A 76 -32.32 2.08 -15.52
C HIS A 76 -31.58 1.69 -16.80
N GLN A 77 -30.62 0.77 -16.70
CA GLN A 77 -29.99 0.20 -17.88
C GLN A 77 -30.49 -1.24 -18.04
N PRO A 78 -31.01 -1.62 -19.22
CA PRO A 78 -31.39 -3.00 -19.46
C PRO A 78 -30.16 -3.89 -19.23
N ALA A 79 -30.38 -5.07 -18.63
CA ALA A 79 -29.32 -6.05 -18.43
C ALA A 79 -28.66 -6.36 -19.78
N LYS A 80 -27.38 -6.00 -19.91
CA LYS A 80 -26.56 -6.36 -21.07
C LYS A 80 -25.65 -7.48 -20.63
N THR A 81 -25.73 -8.60 -21.35
CA THR A 81 -24.70 -9.62 -21.29
C THR A 81 -23.59 -9.20 -22.25
N TYR A 82 -22.40 -9.00 -21.72
CA TYR A 82 -21.22 -8.70 -22.51
C TYR A 82 -20.05 -9.52 -21.99
N ASP A 83 -19.15 -9.88 -22.90
CA ASP A 83 -17.86 -10.41 -22.49
C ASP A 83 -17.06 -9.28 -21.86
N ASN A 84 -16.76 -9.42 -20.58
CA ASN A 84 -15.84 -8.49 -19.92
C ASN A 84 -14.44 -8.62 -20.55
N GLN A 85 -13.50 -7.76 -20.16
CA GLN A 85 -12.10 -7.78 -20.63
C GLN A 85 -11.33 -9.11 -20.38
N PHE A 86 -11.99 -10.08 -19.74
CA PHE A 86 -11.52 -11.42 -19.43
C PHE A 86 -12.29 -12.52 -20.18
N GLY A 87 -13.11 -12.18 -21.20
CA GLY A 87 -13.83 -13.15 -22.03
C GLY A 87 -15.00 -13.84 -21.32
N ARG A 88 -15.53 -13.25 -20.25
CA ARG A 88 -16.65 -13.80 -19.48
C ARG A 88 -17.93 -13.06 -19.78
N GLU A 89 -18.98 -13.79 -20.13
CA GLU A 89 -20.36 -13.28 -20.12
C GLU A 89 -20.70 -12.76 -18.72
N VAL A 90 -20.77 -11.43 -18.60
CA VAL A 90 -21.26 -10.74 -17.43
C VAL A 90 -22.57 -10.07 -17.81
N THR A 91 -23.66 -10.52 -17.21
CA THR A 91 -24.96 -9.84 -17.28
C THR A 91 -24.96 -8.69 -16.28
N SER A 92 -25.10 -7.46 -16.77
CA SER A 92 -25.25 -6.28 -15.90
C SER A 92 -26.56 -6.35 -15.12
N VAL A 93 -26.56 -5.90 -13.86
CA VAL A 93 -27.77 -5.81 -13.03
C VAL A 93 -28.70 -4.75 -13.62
N GLU A 94 -29.99 -5.06 -13.83
CA GLU A 94 -30.99 -4.17 -14.46
C GLU A 94 -31.13 -2.81 -13.73
N HIS A 95 -31.03 -2.81 -12.41
CA HIS A 95 -31.02 -1.61 -11.58
C HIS A 95 -30.41 -1.91 -10.21
N ARG A 96 -29.59 -0.98 -9.70
CA ARG A 96 -29.06 -1.04 -8.34
C ARG A 96 -29.79 0.01 -7.52
N ALA A 97 -30.59 -0.43 -6.55
CA ALA A 97 -31.35 0.45 -5.66
C ALA A 97 -30.44 1.17 -4.65
N GLY A 98 -29.39 0.50 -4.19
CA GLY A 98 -28.50 1.04 -3.16
C GLY A 98 -27.66 -0.02 -2.48
N TRP A 99 -27.17 0.29 -1.29
CA TRP A 99 -26.40 -0.60 -0.43
C TRP A 99 -26.91 -0.50 1.01
N ASP A 100 -26.90 -1.61 1.73
CA ASP A 100 -27.20 -1.64 3.17
C ASP A 100 -25.88 -1.57 3.95
N ALA A 101 -25.72 -0.48 4.69
CA ALA A 101 -24.62 -0.21 5.60
C ALA A 101 -25.06 -0.51 7.04
N THR A 102 -24.79 -1.72 7.52
CA THR A 102 -25.21 -2.17 8.86
C THR A 102 -24.16 -1.84 9.91
N PHE A 103 -24.51 -1.00 10.89
CA PHE A 103 -23.70 -0.69 12.07
C PHE A 103 -24.11 -1.58 13.24
N SER A 104 -23.27 -2.54 13.61
CA SER A 104 -23.55 -3.43 14.76
C SER A 104 -22.80 -2.98 16.01
N ALA A 105 -23.51 -2.81 17.13
CA ALA A 105 -22.89 -2.55 18.41
C ALA A 105 -22.14 -3.80 18.94
N PRO A 106 -21.06 -3.60 19.72
CA PRO A 106 -20.42 -4.67 20.49
C PRO A 106 -21.42 -5.40 21.39
N LYS A 107 -21.10 -6.63 21.78
CA LYS A 107 -22.06 -7.47 22.50
C LYS A 107 -22.34 -6.93 23.90
N SER A 108 -21.29 -6.51 24.61
CA SER A 108 -21.41 -5.86 25.92
C SER A 108 -22.30 -4.62 25.88
N VAL A 109 -22.19 -3.81 24.84
CA VAL A 109 -23.02 -2.61 24.59
C VAL A 109 -24.48 -3.01 24.33
N SER A 110 -24.71 -4.03 23.50
CA SER A 110 -26.06 -4.54 23.21
C SER A 110 -26.76 -5.07 24.46
N LEU A 111 -26.05 -5.81 25.32
CA LEU A 111 -26.59 -6.31 26.58
C LEU A 111 -26.91 -5.17 27.56
N THR A 112 -26.01 -4.20 27.68
CA THR A 112 -26.20 -3.03 28.55
C THR A 112 -27.45 -2.23 28.15
N ALA A 113 -27.60 -1.96 26.85
CA ALA A 113 -28.74 -1.24 26.30
C ALA A 113 -30.06 -2.02 26.47
N LEU A 114 -30.08 -3.29 26.03
CA LEU A 114 -31.34 -4.01 25.80
C LEU A 114 -31.78 -4.86 27.00
N VAL A 115 -30.82 -5.45 27.72
CA VAL A 115 -31.08 -6.31 28.89
C VAL A 115 -31.02 -5.48 30.16
N GLY A 116 -29.99 -4.64 30.29
CA GLY A 116 -29.85 -3.68 31.36
C GLY A 116 -30.87 -2.54 31.30
N GLY A 117 -31.45 -2.28 30.11
CA GLY A 117 -32.52 -1.30 29.91
C GLY A 117 -32.07 0.15 29.99
N ASP A 118 -30.81 0.45 29.63
CA ASP A 118 -30.29 1.83 29.62
C ASP A 118 -30.44 2.47 28.23
N ASP A 119 -31.51 3.24 28.03
CA ASP A 119 -31.79 3.93 26.76
C ASP A 119 -30.73 4.98 26.39
N ARG A 120 -29.95 5.49 27.35
CA ARG A 120 -28.85 6.43 27.06
C ARG A 120 -27.77 5.76 26.22
N VAL A 121 -27.57 4.45 26.37
CA VAL A 121 -26.64 3.66 25.55
C VAL A 121 -27.17 3.49 24.11
N ARG A 122 -28.49 3.37 23.93
CA ARG A 122 -29.11 3.33 22.59
C ARG A 122 -28.97 4.66 21.89
N GLU A 123 -29.20 5.76 22.60
CA GLU A 123 -28.97 7.11 22.07
C GLU A 123 -27.50 7.29 21.68
N ALA A 124 -26.57 6.87 22.53
CA ALA A 124 -25.15 6.87 22.22
C ALA A 124 -24.83 6.07 20.93
N HIS A 125 -25.48 4.91 20.72
CA HIS A 125 -25.36 4.15 19.48
C HIS A 125 -25.86 4.95 18.27
N ARG A 126 -27.09 5.50 18.33
CA ARG A 126 -27.73 6.25 17.24
C ARG A 126 -26.93 7.47 16.82
N GLU A 127 -26.50 8.28 17.78
CA GLU A 127 -25.63 9.43 17.53
C GLU A 127 -24.28 9.01 16.91
N SER A 128 -23.67 7.93 17.38
CA SER A 128 -22.43 7.42 16.79
C SER A 128 -22.61 6.96 15.34
N VAL A 129 -23.77 6.37 15.01
CA VAL A 129 -24.12 5.99 13.64
C VAL A 129 -24.28 7.23 12.76
N ARG A 130 -24.96 8.28 13.27
CA ARG A 130 -25.17 9.54 12.53
C ARG A 130 -23.84 10.20 12.16
N ILE A 131 -22.92 10.31 13.11
CA ILE A 131 -21.58 10.88 12.86
C ILE A 131 -20.80 10.04 11.85
N ALA A 132 -20.82 8.71 11.99
CA ALA A 132 -20.10 7.82 11.09
C ALA A 132 -20.66 7.84 9.65
N LEU A 133 -21.98 7.98 9.48
CA LEU A 133 -22.62 8.17 8.18
C LEU A 133 -22.27 9.51 7.55
N GLY A 134 -22.25 10.60 8.33
CA GLY A 134 -21.79 11.91 7.85
C GLY A 134 -20.33 11.89 7.38
N GLU A 135 -19.44 11.18 8.09
CA GLU A 135 -18.06 11.00 7.66
C GLU A 135 -17.93 10.09 6.43
N LEU A 136 -18.77 9.07 6.30
CA LEU A 136 -18.86 8.26 5.08
C LEU A 136 -19.30 9.10 3.88
N GLU A 137 -20.21 10.06 4.10
CA GLU A 137 -20.77 10.91 3.05
C GLU A 137 -19.71 11.74 2.34
N ARG A 138 -18.72 12.25 3.08
CA ARG A 138 -17.61 13.05 2.55
C ARG A 138 -16.87 12.38 1.40
N TYR A 139 -16.82 11.05 1.39
CA TYR A 139 -16.08 10.25 0.39
C TYR A 139 -16.98 9.69 -0.72
N THR A 140 -18.22 10.17 -0.81
CA THR A 140 -19.18 9.73 -1.82
C THR A 140 -18.78 10.23 -3.19
N GLN A 141 -18.77 9.33 -4.17
CA GLN A 141 -18.38 9.61 -5.55
C GLN A 141 -19.51 9.30 -6.53
N ALA A 142 -19.63 10.13 -7.57
CA ALA A 142 -20.47 9.86 -8.74
C ALA A 142 -19.71 9.01 -9.74
N ARG A 143 -20.40 8.03 -10.33
CA ARG A 143 -19.88 7.27 -11.47
C ARG A 143 -20.04 8.07 -12.77
N ILE A 144 -18.97 8.21 -13.53
CA ILE A 144 -18.97 8.93 -14.82
C ILE A 144 -18.63 7.96 -15.97
N GLY A 145 -19.65 7.22 -16.42
CA GLY A 145 -19.48 6.24 -17.49
C GLY A 145 -18.50 5.12 -17.14
N ASN A 146 -17.88 4.53 -18.16
CA ASN A 146 -16.91 3.42 -18.01
C ASN A 146 -15.45 3.84 -18.25
N ILE A 147 -15.21 5.06 -18.73
CA ILE A 147 -13.89 5.54 -19.19
C ILE A 147 -13.39 6.69 -18.30
N GLN A 148 -14.29 7.51 -17.76
CA GLN A 148 -13.90 8.66 -16.94
C GLN A 148 -13.78 8.26 -15.46
N ALA A 149 -12.85 8.91 -14.76
CA ALA A 149 -12.66 8.69 -13.34
C ALA A 149 -13.92 9.11 -12.56
N PRO A 150 -14.25 8.42 -11.46
CA PRO A 150 -15.29 8.88 -10.55
C PRO A 150 -14.99 10.28 -10.00
N GLU A 151 -16.03 11.04 -9.74
CA GLU A 151 -15.94 12.41 -9.24
C GLU A 151 -16.46 12.48 -7.80
N LEU A 152 -15.74 13.17 -6.92
CA LEU A 152 -16.15 13.35 -5.54
C LEU A 152 -17.36 14.30 -5.48
N THR A 153 -18.44 13.84 -4.86
CA THR A 153 -19.68 14.60 -4.69
C THR A 153 -19.93 15.00 -3.24
N GLY A 154 -19.52 14.14 -2.30
CA GLY A 154 -19.69 14.40 -0.87
C GLY A 154 -21.16 14.51 -0.44
N LYS A 155 -22.07 13.85 -1.18
CA LYS A 155 -23.53 13.91 -1.02
C LYS A 155 -24.16 12.52 -1.25
N PHE A 156 -25.00 12.05 -0.34
CA PHE A 156 -25.91 10.91 -0.57
C PHE A 156 -27.25 11.13 0.13
N ALA A 157 -28.22 10.25 -0.13
CA ALA A 157 -29.41 10.07 0.72
C ALA A 157 -29.39 8.66 1.33
N ALA A 158 -29.72 8.55 2.61
CA ALA A 158 -29.87 7.27 3.29
C ALA A 158 -31.07 7.27 4.23
N ALA A 159 -31.62 6.08 4.44
CA ALA A 159 -32.64 5.80 5.44
C ALA A 159 -32.07 4.82 6.48
N THR A 160 -32.15 5.18 7.76
CA THR A 160 -31.66 4.34 8.86
C THR A 160 -32.81 3.65 9.59
N PHE A 161 -32.61 2.41 10.01
CA PHE A 161 -33.57 1.59 10.78
C PHE A 161 -32.84 0.90 11.94
N GLU A 162 -33.27 1.14 13.18
CA GLU A 162 -32.68 0.54 14.39
C GLU A 162 -33.38 -0.77 14.78
N HIS A 163 -32.57 -1.79 15.11
CA HIS A 163 -33.00 -3.12 15.52
C HIS A 163 -32.32 -3.58 16.82
N ASP A 164 -33.00 -4.45 17.56
CA ASP A 164 -32.63 -4.91 18.90
C ASP A 164 -32.30 -6.42 18.98
N THR A 165 -32.51 -7.19 17.92
CA THR A 165 -32.42 -8.65 17.96
C THR A 165 -31.63 -9.23 16.79
N ALA A 166 -30.82 -10.23 17.07
CA ALA A 166 -30.20 -11.06 16.05
C ALA A 166 -31.25 -12.02 15.45
N ARG A 167 -30.89 -12.65 14.33
CA ARG A 167 -31.70 -13.75 13.80
C ARG A 167 -31.77 -14.90 14.84
N PRO A 168 -32.94 -15.53 15.03
CA PRO A 168 -33.07 -16.64 15.96
C PRO A 168 -32.12 -17.79 15.61
N VAL A 169 -31.60 -18.45 16.65
CA VAL A 169 -30.94 -19.75 16.57
C VAL A 169 -31.68 -20.66 17.54
N ASP A 170 -32.17 -21.80 17.08
CA ASP A 170 -32.98 -22.74 17.88
C ASP A 170 -34.16 -22.02 18.60
N GLY A 171 -34.79 -21.09 17.89
CA GLY A 171 -35.91 -20.30 18.40
C GLY A 171 -35.55 -19.20 19.41
N TYR A 172 -34.27 -18.94 19.71
CA TYR A 172 -33.83 -17.84 20.57
C TYR A 172 -33.27 -16.66 19.77
N ALA A 173 -33.97 -15.52 19.79
CA ALA A 173 -33.53 -14.26 19.20
C ALA A 173 -32.61 -13.49 20.16
N ALA A 174 -31.30 -13.62 20.01
CA ALA A 174 -30.36 -13.01 20.95
C ALA A 174 -30.33 -11.47 20.88
N PRO A 175 -30.04 -10.74 21.98
CA PRO A 175 -30.01 -9.27 21.99
C PRO A 175 -28.89 -8.73 21.09
N GLN A 176 -29.20 -7.89 20.10
CA GLN A 176 -28.20 -7.33 19.20
C GLN A 176 -28.62 -5.94 18.75
N LEU A 177 -28.02 -4.91 19.34
CA LEU A 177 -28.26 -3.54 18.90
C LEU A 177 -27.51 -3.29 17.59
N HIS A 178 -28.25 -2.92 16.56
CA HIS A 178 -27.69 -2.56 15.26
C HIS A 178 -28.59 -1.64 14.47
N THR A 179 -27.98 -0.82 13.61
CA THR A 179 -28.70 0.08 12.71
C THR A 179 -28.39 -0.30 11.27
N HIS A 180 -29.41 -0.55 10.47
CA HIS A 180 -29.29 -0.67 9.03
C HIS A 180 -29.41 0.71 8.37
N ALA A 181 -28.44 1.10 7.56
CA ALA A 181 -28.48 2.34 6.80
C ALA A 181 -28.54 2.03 5.31
N VAL A 182 -29.73 2.19 4.71
CA VAL A 182 -29.92 1.99 3.26
C VAL A 182 -29.46 3.25 2.55
N ILE A 183 -28.27 3.19 1.93
CA ILE A 183 -27.70 4.26 1.11
C ILE A 183 -28.23 4.08 -0.31
N PHE A 184 -29.04 5.03 -0.78
CA PHE A 184 -29.64 4.97 -2.11
C PHE A 184 -28.59 5.24 -3.19
N ASN A 185 -28.74 4.60 -4.35
CA ASN A 185 -27.80 4.72 -5.46
C ASN A 185 -27.96 6.03 -6.23
N VAL A 186 -27.91 7.17 -5.54
CA VAL A 186 -28.05 8.50 -6.10
C VAL A 186 -27.05 9.44 -5.45
N THR A 187 -26.41 10.25 -6.28
CA THR A 187 -25.67 11.44 -5.87
C THR A 187 -25.91 12.58 -6.86
N GLU A 188 -25.50 13.78 -6.47
CA GLU A 188 -25.56 14.99 -7.26
C GLU A 188 -24.16 15.59 -7.37
N ARG A 189 -23.76 15.91 -8.59
CA ARG A 189 -22.53 16.65 -8.89
C ARG A 189 -22.85 17.98 -9.53
N GLU A 190 -21.95 18.94 -9.38
CA GLU A 190 -22.08 20.25 -10.00
C GLU A 190 -21.21 20.29 -11.25
N ASN A 191 -21.77 20.72 -12.38
CA ASN A 191 -20.98 20.94 -13.58
C ASN A 191 -20.09 22.18 -13.40
N SER A 192 -18.78 21.98 -13.35
CA SER A 192 -17.81 23.05 -13.14
C SER A 192 -17.84 24.19 -14.17
N GLN A 193 -18.43 23.97 -15.36
CA GLN A 193 -18.54 24.98 -16.41
C GLN A 193 -19.87 25.74 -16.40
N THR A 194 -20.97 25.08 -16.02
CA THR A 194 -22.33 25.66 -16.11
C THR A 194 -22.95 25.94 -14.74
N GLY A 195 -22.39 25.42 -13.65
CA GLY A 195 -23.00 25.42 -12.31
C GLY A 195 -24.26 24.55 -12.19
N GLU A 196 -24.65 23.84 -13.27
CA GLU A 196 -25.83 23.00 -13.24
C GLU A 196 -25.59 21.74 -12.42
N LEU A 197 -26.54 21.44 -11.53
CA LEU A 197 -26.55 20.21 -10.76
C LEU A 197 -27.01 19.05 -11.64
N LYS A 198 -26.25 17.97 -11.63
CA LYS A 198 -26.53 16.76 -12.39
C LYS A 198 -26.54 15.56 -11.46
N THR A 199 -27.66 14.87 -11.42
CA THR A 199 -27.78 13.61 -10.66
C THR A 199 -27.15 12.44 -11.41
N GLY A 200 -26.69 11.45 -10.65
CA GLY A 200 -26.06 10.25 -11.18
C GLY A 200 -26.00 9.13 -10.16
N ALA A 201 -25.55 7.96 -10.62
CA ALA A 201 -25.35 6.79 -9.76
C ALA A 201 -24.08 6.92 -8.91
N LEU A 202 -24.09 6.29 -7.73
CA LEU A 202 -22.91 6.20 -6.88
C LEU A 202 -21.85 5.29 -7.49
N GLN A 203 -20.59 5.63 -7.23
CA GLN A 203 -19.45 4.74 -7.44
C GLN A 203 -19.26 3.85 -6.20
N GLU A 204 -19.47 2.54 -6.34
CA GLU A 204 -19.43 1.61 -5.21
C GLU A 204 -18.06 1.52 -4.54
N ARG A 205 -16.98 1.70 -5.31
CA ARG A 205 -15.61 1.49 -4.84
C ARG A 205 -15.24 2.43 -3.69
N GLY A 206 -15.69 3.69 -3.75
CA GLY A 206 -15.44 4.69 -2.72
C GLY A 206 -16.08 4.33 -1.37
N LEU A 207 -17.28 3.75 -1.40
CA LEU A 207 -17.99 3.29 -0.19
C LEU A 207 -17.21 2.17 0.52
N PHE A 208 -16.81 1.13 -0.22
CA PHE A 208 -16.06 0.01 0.37
C PHE A 208 -14.67 0.42 0.86
N GLN A 209 -13.99 1.34 0.17
CA GLN A 209 -12.70 1.88 0.63
C GLN A 209 -12.84 2.68 1.94
N SER A 210 -14.01 3.27 2.20
CA SER A 210 -14.27 4.08 3.40
C SER A 210 -14.85 3.29 4.57
N GLN A 211 -15.20 2.01 4.38
CA GLN A 211 -15.87 1.19 5.39
C GLN A 211 -15.08 1.06 6.70
N GLN A 212 -13.76 0.85 6.63
CA GLN A 212 -12.91 0.72 7.81
C GLN A 212 -12.77 2.05 8.56
N PHE A 213 -12.69 3.16 7.82
CA PHE A 213 -12.65 4.50 8.40
C PHE A 213 -13.95 4.81 9.13
N ALA A 214 -15.11 4.65 8.48
CA ALA A 214 -16.42 4.85 9.10
C ALA A 214 -16.66 3.90 10.30
N THR A 215 -16.16 2.66 10.24
CA THR A 215 -16.17 1.74 11.40
C THR A 215 -15.38 2.31 12.58
N THR A 216 -14.25 2.95 12.32
CA THR A 216 -13.37 3.52 13.34
C THR A 216 -14.02 4.77 13.94
N VAL A 217 -14.58 5.65 13.12
CA VAL A 217 -15.38 6.82 13.58
C VAL A 217 -16.49 6.37 14.52
N TYR A 218 -17.34 5.41 14.08
CA TYR A 218 -18.42 4.86 14.89
C TYR A 218 -17.92 4.33 16.24
N ARG A 219 -16.81 3.60 16.26
CA ARG A 219 -16.25 3.03 17.48
C ARG A 219 -15.70 4.10 18.43
N THR A 220 -15.03 5.12 17.90
CA THR A 220 -14.46 6.21 18.69
C THR A 220 -15.56 7.07 19.31
N GLU A 221 -16.60 7.42 18.55
CA GLU A 221 -17.76 8.15 19.06
C GLU A 221 -18.53 7.36 20.11
N LEU A 222 -18.76 6.07 19.85
CA LEU A 222 -19.44 5.21 20.82
C LEU A 222 -18.62 5.09 22.11
N ALA A 223 -17.30 4.90 22.01
CA ALA A 223 -16.42 4.81 23.16
C ALA A 223 -16.46 6.09 24.02
N ALA A 224 -16.30 7.26 23.40
CA ALA A 224 -16.36 8.55 24.08
C ALA A 224 -17.68 8.74 24.82
N ARG A 225 -18.80 8.48 24.13
CA ARG A 225 -20.16 8.63 24.71
C ARG A 225 -20.42 7.65 25.85
N LEU A 226 -19.98 6.39 25.73
CA LEU A 226 -20.09 5.42 26.82
C LEU A 226 -19.29 5.86 28.05
N GLN A 227 -18.09 6.40 27.86
CA GLN A 227 -17.28 6.95 28.95
C GLN A 227 -17.96 8.16 29.60
N ASP A 228 -18.55 9.06 28.81
CA ASP A 228 -19.31 10.21 29.31
C ASP A 228 -20.55 9.81 30.13
N LEU A 229 -21.13 8.64 29.83
CA LEU A 229 -22.22 8.02 30.59
C LEU A 229 -21.76 7.29 31.86
N GLY A 230 -20.45 7.23 32.14
CA GLY A 230 -19.87 6.64 33.34
C GLY A 230 -19.43 5.18 33.20
N TYR A 231 -19.49 4.59 31.99
CA TYR A 231 -19.04 3.22 31.75
C TYR A 231 -17.52 3.13 31.63
N GLU A 232 -16.94 2.14 32.29
CA GLU A 232 -15.55 1.74 32.05
C GLU A 232 -15.47 0.89 30.77
N ILE A 233 -14.59 1.29 29.86
CA ILE A 233 -14.40 0.59 28.57
C ILE A 233 -13.05 -0.12 28.51
N GLU A 234 -13.00 -1.22 27.77
CA GLU A 234 -11.78 -1.91 27.37
C GLU A 234 -11.75 -2.20 25.88
N ARG A 235 -10.58 -2.55 25.37
CA ARG A 235 -10.39 -2.83 23.95
C ARG A 235 -10.66 -4.30 23.66
N GLY A 236 -11.72 -4.58 22.90
CA GLY A 236 -12.00 -5.92 22.40
C GLY A 236 -10.95 -6.40 21.39
N LYS A 237 -10.99 -7.70 21.08
CA LYS A 237 -10.03 -8.40 20.19
C LYS A 237 -9.78 -7.72 18.84
N HIS A 238 -10.79 -7.05 18.27
CA HIS A 238 -10.72 -6.38 16.98
C HIS A 238 -10.74 -4.85 17.09
N GLY A 239 -10.41 -4.31 18.26
CA GLY A 239 -10.34 -2.89 18.53
C GLY A 239 -11.69 -2.19 18.76
N GLN A 240 -12.78 -2.95 18.91
CA GLN A 240 -14.06 -2.37 19.32
C GLN A 240 -14.06 -2.02 20.83
N PRO A 241 -14.82 -0.99 21.26
CA PRO A 241 -15.00 -0.70 22.68
C PRO A 241 -15.93 -1.74 23.31
N GLU A 242 -15.47 -2.45 24.34
CA GLU A 242 -16.31 -3.33 25.16
C GLU A 242 -16.51 -2.67 26.53
N ILE A 243 -17.71 -2.79 27.10
CA ILE A 243 -17.99 -2.32 28.47
C ILE A 243 -17.45 -3.37 29.46
N LYS A 244 -16.68 -2.94 30.46
CA LYS A 244 -16.16 -3.82 31.51
C LYS A 244 -17.29 -4.33 32.42
N GLY A 245 -17.10 -5.53 32.96
CA GLY A 245 -18.02 -6.13 33.94
C GLY A 245 -18.82 -7.33 33.42
N TYR A 246 -18.57 -7.75 32.18
CA TYR A 246 -19.15 -8.97 31.60
C TYR A 246 -18.14 -10.12 31.60
N THR A 247 -18.57 -11.32 31.96
CA THR A 247 -17.75 -12.53 31.81
C THR A 247 -17.78 -13.03 30.37
N GLN A 248 -16.69 -13.66 29.92
CA GLN A 248 -16.58 -14.17 28.55
C GLN A 248 -17.66 -15.21 28.25
N GLU A 249 -17.97 -16.06 29.22
CA GLU A 249 -19.00 -17.10 29.12
C GLU A 249 -20.39 -16.49 28.85
N TYR A 250 -20.73 -15.37 29.50
CA TYR A 250 -22.02 -14.72 29.30
C TYR A 250 -22.11 -14.03 27.93
N LEU A 251 -21.03 -13.40 27.47
CA LEU A 251 -20.95 -12.80 26.14
C LEU A 251 -21.10 -13.86 25.03
N GLU A 252 -20.50 -15.03 25.20
CA GLU A 252 -20.58 -16.17 24.29
C GLU A 252 -21.96 -16.82 24.29
N ALA A 253 -22.54 -17.09 25.47
CA ALA A 253 -23.89 -17.64 25.62
C ALA A 253 -24.95 -16.71 25.02
N SER A 254 -24.73 -15.40 25.10
CA SER A 254 -25.59 -14.41 24.48
C SER A 254 -25.39 -14.31 22.96
N SER A 255 -24.42 -15.00 22.36
CA SER A 255 -24.04 -14.89 20.94
C SER A 255 -24.10 -16.23 20.16
N PRO A 256 -25.17 -17.03 20.26
CA PRO A 256 -25.22 -18.40 19.71
C PRO A 256 -25.00 -18.45 18.19
N ARG A 257 -25.47 -17.43 17.47
CA ARG A 257 -25.30 -17.31 16.02
C ARG A 257 -23.83 -17.26 15.59
N ARG A 258 -23.00 -16.58 16.38
CA ARG A 258 -21.57 -16.47 16.09
C ARG A 258 -20.90 -17.84 16.23
N GLY A 259 -21.21 -18.58 17.29
CA GLY A 259 -20.71 -19.94 17.49
C GLY A 259 -21.10 -20.89 16.36
N GLN A 260 -22.34 -20.81 15.86
CA GLN A 260 -22.80 -21.62 14.73
C GLN A 260 -22.02 -21.32 13.43
N ILE A 261 -21.73 -20.05 13.15
CA ILE A 261 -20.92 -19.64 11.99
C ILE A 261 -19.48 -20.12 12.14
N GLU A 262 -18.87 -19.91 13.30
CA GLU A 262 -17.48 -20.32 13.58
C GLU A 262 -17.33 -21.85 13.46
N LYS A 263 -18.28 -22.62 14.00
CA LYS A 263 -18.31 -24.09 13.86
C LYS A 263 -18.43 -24.52 12.39
N HIS A 264 -19.35 -23.92 11.62
CA HIS A 264 -19.50 -24.27 10.21
C HIS A 264 -18.26 -23.91 9.38
N LEU A 265 -17.59 -22.81 9.69
CA LEU A 265 -16.33 -22.41 9.06
C LEU A 265 -15.20 -23.41 9.32
N GLN A 266 -15.10 -23.88 10.57
CA GLN A 266 -14.17 -24.95 10.94
C GLN A 266 -14.48 -26.26 10.20
N GLU A 267 -15.75 -26.66 10.12
CA GLU A 267 -16.18 -27.88 9.42
C GLU A 267 -15.83 -27.87 7.92
N ILE A 268 -15.96 -26.72 7.26
CA ILE A 268 -15.63 -26.60 5.82
C ILE A 268 -14.17 -26.19 5.56
N GLY A 269 -13.36 -26.04 6.61
CA GLY A 269 -11.95 -25.63 6.51
C GLY A 269 -11.75 -24.27 5.85
N ARG A 270 -12.71 -23.35 5.97
CA ARG A 270 -12.63 -22.00 5.36
C ARG A 270 -12.56 -20.93 6.42
N GLU A 271 -11.72 -19.94 6.18
CA GLU A 271 -11.57 -18.76 7.04
C GLU A 271 -11.92 -17.47 6.27
N GLY A 272 -12.13 -16.38 7.00
CA GLY A 272 -12.29 -15.03 6.43
C GLY A 272 -13.74 -14.57 6.24
N ALA A 273 -13.90 -13.25 6.06
CA ALA A 273 -15.21 -12.58 6.05
C ALA A 273 -16.15 -13.06 4.93
N GLY A 274 -15.62 -13.37 3.75
CA GLY A 274 -16.41 -13.89 2.63
C GLY A 274 -16.97 -15.28 2.91
N ALA A 275 -16.14 -16.17 3.50
CA ALA A 275 -16.59 -17.50 3.91
C ALA A 275 -17.61 -17.39 5.04
N ALA A 276 -17.39 -16.51 6.02
CA ALA A 276 -18.32 -16.26 7.12
C ALA A 276 -19.70 -15.79 6.62
N GLN A 277 -19.73 -14.94 5.60
CA GLN A 277 -20.98 -14.49 4.98
C GLN A 277 -21.73 -15.64 4.29
N VAL A 278 -21.03 -16.51 3.57
CA VAL A 278 -21.63 -17.70 2.92
C VAL A 278 -22.13 -18.69 3.97
N ALA A 279 -21.33 -18.95 5.00
CA ALA A 279 -21.72 -19.77 6.15
C ALA A 279 -22.97 -19.22 6.83
N ALA A 280 -23.03 -17.90 7.02
CA ALA A 280 -24.18 -17.20 7.60
C ALA A 280 -25.44 -17.30 6.74
N HIS A 281 -25.31 -17.41 5.41
CA HIS A 281 -26.45 -17.63 4.52
C HIS A 281 -26.94 -19.08 4.52
N ARG A 282 -26.04 -20.07 4.65
CA ARG A 282 -26.36 -21.50 4.60
C ARG A 282 -27.00 -22.02 5.89
N THR A 283 -26.52 -21.55 7.03
CA THR A 283 -26.98 -21.96 8.37
C THR A 283 -28.19 -21.15 8.85
N ARG A 284 -29.07 -20.76 7.93
CA ARG A 284 -30.11 -19.75 8.16
C ARG A 284 -31.45 -20.41 8.48
N ASP A 285 -31.93 -20.22 9.71
CA ASP A 285 -33.28 -20.62 10.12
C ASP A 285 -34.37 -19.66 9.59
N SER A 286 -35.59 -20.17 9.41
CA SER A 286 -36.77 -19.37 9.13
C SER A 286 -37.11 -18.48 10.34
N LYS A 287 -37.41 -17.20 10.11
CA LYS A 287 -37.89 -16.29 11.17
C LYS A 287 -39.29 -16.74 11.63
N GLU A 288 -39.37 -17.48 12.74
CA GLU A 288 -40.59 -17.53 13.53
C GLU A 288 -40.65 -16.27 14.41
N LEU A 289 -41.77 -15.54 14.35
CA LEU A 289 -41.97 -14.28 15.05
C LEU A 289 -42.44 -14.59 16.48
N GLN A 290 -41.51 -14.61 17.43
CA GLN A 290 -41.85 -14.58 18.86
C GLN A 290 -42.37 -13.19 19.24
N SER A 291 -43.26 -13.12 20.23
CA SER A 291 -43.74 -11.83 20.68
C SER A 291 -42.62 -11.04 21.38
N PRO A 292 -42.64 -9.71 21.26
CA PRO A 292 -41.86 -8.78 22.05
C PRO A 292 -41.55 -9.16 23.51
N ALA A 293 -42.59 -9.49 24.27
CA ALA A 293 -42.48 -9.80 25.69
C ALA A 293 -41.75 -11.13 25.95
N GLU A 294 -41.95 -12.13 25.10
CA GLU A 294 -41.29 -13.44 25.22
C GLU A 294 -39.79 -13.34 24.97
N VAL A 295 -39.36 -12.52 24.01
CA VAL A 295 -37.95 -12.29 23.71
C VAL A 295 -37.24 -11.66 24.91
N LEU A 296 -37.81 -10.59 25.49
CA LEU A 296 -37.25 -9.95 26.68
C LEU A 296 -37.24 -10.89 27.88
N HIS A 297 -38.29 -11.70 28.05
CA HIS A 297 -38.35 -12.68 29.13
C HIS A 297 -37.18 -13.67 29.03
N ARG A 298 -36.93 -14.24 27.84
CA ARG A 298 -35.79 -15.14 27.61
C ARG A 298 -34.45 -14.45 27.84
N HIS A 299 -34.30 -13.17 27.47
CA HIS A 299 -33.09 -12.40 27.75
C HIS A 299 -32.85 -12.25 29.25
N ARG A 300 -33.91 -11.96 30.03
CA ARG A 300 -33.87 -11.85 31.50
C ARG A 300 -33.57 -13.19 32.18
N GLU A 301 -34.15 -14.29 31.68
CA GLU A 301 -33.85 -15.65 32.17
C GLU A 301 -32.38 -16.01 31.97
N LEU A 302 -31.84 -15.77 30.77
CA LEU A 302 -30.42 -15.98 30.51
C LEU A 302 -29.56 -15.09 31.41
N ALA A 303 -29.88 -13.80 31.54
CA ALA A 303 -29.15 -12.89 32.41
C ALA A 303 -29.13 -13.36 33.88
N ALA A 304 -30.23 -13.94 34.38
CA ALA A 304 -30.31 -14.49 35.73
C ALA A 304 -29.34 -15.65 35.95
N GLN A 305 -29.16 -16.53 34.96
CA GLN A 305 -28.20 -17.65 35.02
C GLN A 305 -26.75 -17.20 35.18
N TYR A 306 -26.43 -15.99 34.70
CA TYR A 306 -25.09 -15.39 34.79
C TYR A 306 -24.99 -14.27 35.84
N GLY A 307 -25.96 -14.16 36.76
CA GLY A 307 -25.89 -13.25 37.90
C GLY A 307 -26.27 -11.80 37.62
N HIS A 308 -27.13 -11.54 36.62
CA HIS A 308 -27.66 -10.21 36.31
C HIS A 308 -26.57 -9.15 36.01
N GLN A 309 -25.49 -9.56 35.35
CA GLN A 309 -24.32 -8.69 35.09
C GLN A 309 -24.68 -7.37 34.40
N ALA A 310 -25.66 -7.38 33.47
CA ALA A 310 -26.10 -6.17 32.77
C ALA A 310 -26.70 -5.13 33.74
N ASP A 311 -27.57 -5.55 34.67
CA ASP A 311 -28.18 -4.68 35.68
C ASP A 311 -27.10 -4.08 36.61
N TRP A 312 -26.10 -4.87 37.00
CA TRP A 312 -24.98 -4.40 37.83
C TRP A 312 -24.10 -3.38 37.11
N VAL A 313 -23.79 -3.61 35.83
CA VAL A 313 -22.99 -2.70 35.00
C VAL A 313 -23.68 -1.34 34.86
N VAL A 314 -24.99 -1.33 34.60
CA VAL A 314 -25.79 -0.08 34.52
C VAL A 314 -25.80 0.65 35.87
N THR A 315 -26.04 -0.07 36.96
CA THR A 315 -26.07 0.51 38.32
C THR A 315 -24.73 1.11 38.71
N ARG A 316 -23.63 0.44 38.37
CA ARG A 316 -22.27 0.95 38.60
C ARG A 316 -22.00 2.23 37.81
N ALA A 317 -22.38 2.29 36.54
CA ALA A 317 -22.19 3.49 35.71
C ALA A 317 -22.98 4.69 36.27
N LEU A 318 -24.23 4.48 36.70
CA LEU A 318 -25.06 5.51 37.32
C LEU A 318 -24.50 6.06 38.64
N SER A 319 -23.80 5.22 39.40
CA SER A 319 -23.18 5.63 40.67
C SER A 319 -21.79 6.26 40.50
N ASN A 320 -21.18 6.11 39.32
CA ASN A 320 -19.83 6.61 39.03
C ASN A 320 -19.83 8.13 38.82
N HIS A 321 -19.76 8.90 39.91
CA HIS A 321 -19.74 10.38 39.88
C HIS A 321 -18.33 10.97 39.69
N GLN A 322 -17.28 10.15 39.76
CA GLN A 322 -15.90 10.62 39.56
C GLN A 322 -15.52 10.54 38.08
N ARG A 323 -15.73 11.65 37.37
CA ARG A 323 -15.07 11.86 36.08
C ARG A 323 -13.56 11.94 36.30
N GLN A 324 -12.79 11.06 35.66
CA GLN A 324 -11.40 11.40 35.39
C GLN A 324 -11.40 12.53 34.36
N GLU A 325 -10.81 13.68 34.69
CA GLU A 325 -10.54 14.73 33.70
C GLU A 325 -9.52 14.20 32.68
N ILE A 326 -10.02 13.74 31.54
CA ILE A 326 -9.19 13.40 30.39
C ILE A 326 -8.88 14.69 29.65
N ASP A 327 -7.59 15.01 29.49
CA ASP A 327 -7.12 16.10 28.64
C ASP A 327 -7.24 15.67 27.16
N SER A 328 -8.47 15.67 26.64
CA SER A 328 -8.79 15.27 25.27
C SER A 328 -7.95 16.02 24.21
N PRO A 329 -7.67 17.34 24.34
CA PRO A 329 -6.74 18.02 23.44
C PRO A 329 -5.35 17.40 23.39
N LYS A 330 -4.75 17.09 24.55
CA LYS A 330 -3.44 16.43 24.61
C LYS A 330 -3.48 15.00 24.05
N VAL A 331 -4.57 14.27 24.28
CA VAL A 331 -4.77 12.94 23.69
C VAL A 331 -4.85 13.03 22.17
N ALA A 332 -5.61 13.99 21.62
CA ALA A 332 -5.70 14.23 20.18
C ALA A 332 -4.32 14.55 19.57
N GLN A 333 -3.53 15.42 20.22
CA GLN A 333 -2.16 15.71 19.80
C GLN A 333 -1.27 14.45 19.77
N GLN A 334 -1.33 13.62 20.82
CA GLN A 334 -0.57 12.36 20.87
C GLN A 334 -1.03 11.37 19.81
N ALA A 335 -2.34 11.28 19.58
CA ALA A 335 -2.96 10.40 18.59
C ALA A 335 -2.54 10.77 17.15
N VAL A 336 -2.57 12.06 16.80
CA VAL A 336 -2.15 12.54 15.47
C VAL A 336 -0.64 12.40 15.27
N THR A 337 0.18 12.64 16.31
CA THR A 337 1.62 12.34 16.25
C THR A 337 1.90 10.86 16.02
N TYR A 338 1.21 9.98 16.77
CA TYR A 338 1.31 8.53 16.55
C TYR A 338 0.90 8.15 15.13
N ALA A 339 -0.22 8.67 14.64
CA ALA A 339 -0.69 8.39 13.30
C ALA A 339 0.35 8.78 12.25
N ARG A 340 0.92 9.99 12.35
CA ARG A 340 2.03 10.43 11.48
C ARG A 340 3.17 9.43 11.47
N ASP A 341 3.70 9.10 12.64
CA ASP A 341 4.88 8.25 12.76
C ASP A 341 4.58 6.79 12.39
N HIS A 342 3.32 6.34 12.51
CA HIS A 342 2.87 5.00 12.18
C HIS A 342 2.62 4.82 10.67
N VAL A 343 1.79 5.67 10.07
CA VAL A 343 1.37 5.49 8.67
C VAL A 343 2.43 5.94 7.67
N PHE A 344 3.25 6.95 8.01
CA PHE A 344 4.31 7.43 7.13
C PHE A 344 5.64 6.67 7.28
N GLU A 345 5.74 5.68 8.16
CA GLU A 345 6.94 4.83 8.26
C GLU A 345 7.18 4.02 6.98
N LYS A 346 6.11 3.52 6.36
CA LYS A 346 6.14 2.61 5.21
C LYS A 346 5.60 3.20 3.90
N SER A 347 5.12 4.45 3.92
CA SER A 347 4.64 5.14 2.72
C SER A 347 4.91 6.64 2.80
N SER A 348 5.36 7.25 1.71
CA SER A 348 5.58 8.71 1.65
C SER A 348 4.27 9.51 1.53
N VAL A 349 3.22 8.87 1.03
CA VAL A 349 1.90 9.48 0.78
C VAL A 349 0.82 8.58 1.40
N GLN A 350 -0.12 9.19 2.10
CA GLN A 350 -1.19 8.49 2.77
C GLN A 350 -2.54 9.13 2.49
N ASP A 351 -3.56 8.28 2.39
CA ASP A 351 -4.95 8.70 2.37
C ASP A 351 -5.31 9.29 3.74
N GLU A 352 -6.07 10.39 3.73
CA GLU A 352 -6.59 11.02 4.95
C GLU A 352 -7.28 10.00 5.88
N ARG A 353 -8.07 9.09 5.31
CA ARG A 353 -8.79 8.03 6.05
C ARG A 353 -7.84 7.15 6.83
N ALA A 354 -6.67 6.83 6.28
CA ALA A 354 -5.67 6.00 6.96
C ALA A 354 -5.04 6.74 8.16
N ILE A 355 -4.70 8.01 7.99
CA ILE A 355 -4.14 8.87 9.06
C ILE A 355 -5.16 8.99 10.20
N MET A 356 -6.39 9.37 9.87
CA MET A 356 -7.47 9.56 10.84
C MET A 356 -7.83 8.24 11.54
N THR A 357 -7.87 7.12 10.81
CA THR A 357 -8.10 5.79 11.38
C THR A 357 -7.02 5.42 12.40
N ALA A 358 -5.73 5.68 12.08
CA ALA A 358 -4.63 5.39 13.01
C ALA A 358 -4.71 6.27 14.27
N ALA A 359 -5.01 7.56 14.11
CA ALA A 359 -5.16 8.50 15.24
C ALA A 359 -6.33 8.11 16.15
N MET A 360 -7.51 7.87 15.58
CA MET A 360 -8.70 7.49 16.33
C MET A 360 -8.51 6.16 17.07
N ASN A 361 -7.90 5.15 16.42
CA ASN A 361 -7.55 3.88 17.07
C ASN A 361 -6.56 4.05 18.23
N ARG A 362 -5.67 5.05 18.17
CA ARG A 362 -4.75 5.37 19.25
C ARG A 362 -5.43 6.09 20.41
N SER A 363 -6.41 6.95 20.13
CA SER A 363 -7.16 7.70 21.15
C SER A 363 -8.12 6.82 21.96
N MET A 364 -8.65 5.74 21.37
CA MET A 364 -9.58 4.82 22.04
C MET A 364 -10.84 5.50 22.64
N GLY A 365 -11.31 6.60 22.05
CA GLY A 365 -12.47 7.35 22.56
C GLY A 365 -12.15 8.40 23.61
N GLN A 366 -10.91 8.45 24.12
CA GLN A 366 -10.44 9.52 25.03
C GLN A 366 -10.39 10.90 24.34
N ALA A 367 -10.35 10.91 23.01
CA ALA A 367 -10.65 12.06 22.17
C ALA A 367 -11.69 11.64 21.13
N SER A 368 -12.69 12.49 20.91
CA SER A 368 -13.71 12.29 19.87
C SER A 368 -13.13 12.40 18.47
N SER A 369 -13.88 11.92 17.47
CA SER A 369 -13.47 12.03 16.07
C SER A 369 -13.31 13.49 15.63
N SER A 370 -14.15 14.39 16.14
CA SER A 370 -14.08 15.83 15.88
C SER A 370 -12.78 16.46 16.41
N GLN A 371 -12.41 16.19 17.66
CA GLN A 371 -11.18 16.70 18.27
C GLN A 371 -9.92 16.18 17.56
N VAL A 372 -9.91 14.91 17.15
CA VAL A 372 -8.82 14.36 16.36
C VAL A 372 -8.71 15.05 15.00
N ARG A 373 -9.84 15.38 14.37
CA ARG A 373 -9.88 16.11 13.10
C ARG A 373 -9.41 17.55 13.25
N GLU A 374 -9.89 18.27 14.25
CA GLU A 374 -9.45 19.64 14.53
C GLU A 374 -7.93 19.72 14.72
N GLU A 375 -7.34 18.76 15.46
CA GLU A 375 -5.89 18.68 15.62
C GLU A 375 -5.15 18.36 14.31
N PHE A 376 -5.72 17.48 13.48
CA PHE A 376 -5.17 17.16 12.17
C PHE A 376 -5.22 18.38 11.23
N ASP A 377 -6.35 19.07 11.15
CA ASP A 377 -6.56 20.28 10.36
C ASP A 377 -5.64 21.42 10.84
N ARG A 378 -5.45 21.57 12.17
CA ARG A 378 -4.48 22.49 12.75
C ARG A 378 -3.05 22.22 12.27
N ARG A 379 -2.65 20.95 12.16
CA ARG A 379 -1.31 20.56 11.67
C ARG A 379 -1.17 20.69 10.16
N ILE A 380 -2.25 20.55 9.40
CA ILE A 380 -2.28 20.93 7.98
C ILE A 380 -2.03 22.44 7.85
N ALA A 381 -2.73 23.27 8.62
CA ALA A 381 -2.56 24.73 8.60
C ALA A 381 -1.13 25.16 9.01
N GLN A 382 -0.50 24.44 9.93
CA GLN A 382 0.91 24.63 10.30
C GLN A 382 1.90 24.07 9.27
N GLY A 383 1.40 23.32 8.30
CA GLY A 383 2.18 22.75 7.22
C GLY A 383 3.00 21.52 7.58
N GLU A 384 2.70 20.86 8.71
CA GLU A 384 3.31 19.58 9.09
C GLU A 384 2.84 18.47 8.14
N PHE A 385 1.54 18.42 7.88
CA PHE A 385 0.94 17.63 6.80
C PHE A 385 0.73 18.53 5.59
N ARG A 386 1.02 18.02 4.39
CA ARG A 386 0.88 18.74 3.13
C ARG A 386 0.00 17.92 2.20
N PRO A 387 -1.07 18.49 1.63
CA PRO A 387 -1.84 17.80 0.61
C PRO A 387 -0.94 17.53 -0.60
N VAL A 388 -1.09 16.36 -1.21
CA VAL A 388 -0.39 16.02 -2.46
C VAL A 388 -1.21 16.58 -3.62
N GLU A 389 -0.59 17.47 -4.40
CA GLU A 389 -1.19 18.04 -5.59
C GLU A 389 -1.30 16.97 -6.70
N ASN A 390 -2.37 17.03 -7.50
CA ASN A 390 -2.63 16.10 -8.61
C ASN A 390 -2.81 14.61 -8.21
N ALA A 391 -3.22 14.33 -6.96
CA ALA A 391 -3.64 12.99 -6.57
C ALA A 391 -4.80 12.50 -7.47
N PRO A 392 -4.83 11.22 -7.89
CA PRO A 392 -5.90 10.71 -8.73
C PRO A 392 -7.26 10.94 -8.06
N ALA A 393 -8.22 11.53 -8.79
CA ALA A 393 -9.54 11.94 -8.28
C ALA A 393 -10.32 10.82 -7.56
N SER A 394 -9.98 9.55 -7.81
CA SER A 394 -10.64 8.39 -7.21
C SER A 394 -10.15 8.02 -5.80
N ALA A 395 -9.05 8.61 -5.30
CA ALA A 395 -8.38 8.16 -4.07
C ALA A 395 -8.80 8.88 -2.78
N GLY A 396 -9.60 9.95 -2.83
CA GLY A 396 -9.75 10.86 -1.69
C GLY A 396 -8.53 11.76 -1.52
N GLN A 397 -8.59 12.72 -0.59
CA GLN A 397 -7.47 13.65 -0.37
C GLN A 397 -6.26 12.87 0.19
N GLN A 398 -5.12 13.01 -0.49
CA GLN A 398 -3.86 12.42 -0.07
C GLN A 398 -2.97 13.46 0.59
N TYR A 399 -2.18 13.02 1.57
CA TYR A 399 -1.25 13.84 2.32
C TYR A 399 0.13 13.22 2.37
N THR A 400 1.14 14.08 2.47
CA THR A 400 2.51 13.76 2.86
C THR A 400 2.92 14.59 4.07
N THR A 401 4.15 14.41 4.56
CA THR A 401 4.72 15.22 5.63
C THR A 401 5.72 16.22 5.08
N ALA A 402 5.84 17.39 5.73
CA ALA A 402 6.88 18.35 5.38
C ALA A 402 8.30 17.76 5.51
N ALA A 403 8.51 16.82 6.42
CA ALA A 403 9.80 16.13 6.55
C ALA A 403 10.13 15.29 5.32
N MET A 404 9.16 14.50 4.83
CA MET A 404 9.35 13.68 3.62
C MET A 404 9.59 14.56 2.39
N LEU A 405 8.79 15.61 2.19
CA LEU A 405 8.99 16.55 1.07
C LEU A 405 10.37 17.20 1.08
N ARG A 406 10.86 17.62 2.25
CA ARG A 406 12.22 18.18 2.37
C ARG A 406 13.27 17.14 2.00
N MET A 407 13.18 15.92 2.54
CA MET A 407 14.14 14.85 2.24
C MET A 407 14.19 14.55 0.74
N GLU A 408 13.04 14.41 0.08
CA GLU A 408 12.97 14.15 -1.35
C GLU A 408 13.55 15.32 -2.19
N ARG A 409 13.16 16.56 -1.88
CA ARG A 409 13.69 17.77 -2.56
C ARG A 409 15.18 17.95 -2.36
N GLU A 410 15.68 17.81 -1.14
CA GLU A 410 17.10 17.94 -0.83
C GLU A 410 17.91 16.84 -1.54
N THR A 411 17.40 15.61 -1.58
CA THR A 411 18.07 14.50 -2.29
C THR A 411 18.17 14.78 -3.79
N ILE A 412 17.08 15.22 -4.42
CA ILE A 412 17.08 15.63 -5.83
C ILE A 412 18.02 16.81 -6.06
N GLY A 413 17.92 17.85 -5.22
CA GLY A 413 18.74 19.05 -5.34
C GLY A 413 20.24 18.77 -5.19
N HIS A 414 20.63 17.88 -4.27
CA HIS A 414 22.02 17.43 -4.16
C HIS A 414 22.50 16.67 -5.40
N MET A 415 21.67 15.80 -5.97
CA MET A 415 21.99 15.11 -7.23
C MET A 415 22.16 16.10 -8.37
N GLN A 416 21.19 16.99 -8.58
CA GLN A 416 21.23 18.00 -9.63
C GLN A 416 22.43 18.93 -9.47
N ALA A 417 22.72 19.41 -8.25
CA ALA A 417 23.88 20.26 -7.98
C ALA A 417 25.20 19.54 -8.24
N GLY A 418 25.32 18.26 -7.87
CA GLY A 418 26.51 17.45 -8.14
C GLY A 418 26.70 17.07 -9.61
N ASN A 419 25.61 17.08 -10.38
CA ASN A 419 25.55 16.71 -11.80
C ASN A 419 25.48 17.94 -12.73
N LYS A 420 25.63 19.16 -12.20
CA LYS A 420 25.77 20.34 -13.04
C LYS A 420 27.08 20.24 -13.81
N PHE A 421 27.01 20.49 -15.13
CA PHE A 421 28.17 20.46 -16.00
C PHE A 421 29.22 21.47 -15.52
N ASP A 422 30.33 20.95 -15.00
CA ASP A 422 31.56 21.70 -14.78
C ASP A 422 32.60 21.24 -15.82
N ALA A 423 33.07 22.18 -16.64
CA ALA A 423 34.08 21.92 -17.66
C ALA A 423 35.39 21.37 -17.07
N ASN A 424 35.65 21.65 -15.78
CA ASN A 424 36.81 21.17 -15.04
C ASN A 424 36.63 19.75 -14.46
N GLN A 425 35.43 19.17 -14.58
CA GLN A 425 35.15 17.84 -14.05
C GLN A 425 35.60 16.76 -15.04
N SER A 426 36.66 16.04 -14.67
CA SER A 426 37.19 14.92 -15.45
C SER A 426 36.22 13.73 -15.47
N ALA A 427 36.32 12.92 -16.51
CA ALA A 427 35.68 11.61 -16.57
C ALA A 427 36.11 10.74 -15.38
N LEU A 428 35.25 9.82 -14.96
CA LEU A 428 35.53 8.89 -13.86
C LEU A 428 36.83 8.09 -14.10
N VAL A 429 37.02 7.62 -15.33
CA VAL A 429 38.24 6.93 -15.79
C VAL A 429 38.72 7.53 -17.10
N GLU A 430 40.02 7.78 -17.21
CA GLU A 430 40.63 8.31 -18.44
C GLU A 430 40.48 7.34 -19.62
N ALA A 431 40.27 7.86 -20.83
CA ALA A 431 40.00 7.05 -22.03
C ALA A 431 41.07 5.99 -22.31
N LYS A 432 42.35 6.29 -22.03
CA LYS A 432 43.45 5.34 -22.18
C LYS A 432 43.37 4.17 -21.19
N THR A 433 43.05 4.47 -19.94
CA THR A 433 42.86 3.45 -18.89
C THR A 433 41.61 2.62 -19.17
N SER A 434 40.51 3.28 -19.58
CA SER A 434 39.27 2.62 -20.00
C SER A 434 39.53 1.60 -21.12
N ALA A 435 40.18 1.99 -22.22
CA ALA A 435 40.46 1.09 -23.34
C ALA A 435 41.28 -0.13 -22.89
N LYS A 436 42.30 0.08 -22.07
CA LYS A 436 43.15 -0.99 -21.53
C LYS A 436 42.36 -1.98 -20.66
N VAL A 437 41.51 -1.49 -19.76
CA VAL A 437 40.72 -2.33 -18.84
C VAL A 437 39.67 -3.15 -19.59
N ILE A 438 39.03 -2.56 -20.60
CA ILE A 438 38.07 -3.26 -21.46
C ILE A 438 38.77 -4.38 -22.26
N GLU A 439 39.93 -4.10 -22.87
CA GLU A 439 40.71 -5.09 -23.62
C GLU A 439 41.14 -6.29 -22.74
N GLN A 440 41.45 -6.04 -21.46
CA GLN A 440 41.82 -7.06 -20.48
C GLN A 440 40.64 -7.94 -20.04
N ASN A 441 39.40 -7.56 -20.37
CA ASN A 441 38.17 -8.23 -19.97
C ASN A 441 37.34 -8.72 -21.19
N PRO A 442 37.87 -9.61 -22.06
CA PRO A 442 37.22 -10.03 -23.31
C PRO A 442 35.96 -10.88 -23.11
N LYS A 443 35.62 -11.24 -21.87
CA LYS A 443 34.44 -12.06 -21.53
C LYS A 443 33.16 -11.23 -21.38
N LEU A 444 33.26 -9.89 -21.38
CA LEU A 444 32.09 -9.01 -21.35
C LEU A 444 31.30 -9.16 -22.64
N ASN A 445 29.97 -9.20 -22.54
CA ASN A 445 29.12 -9.05 -23.72
C ASN A 445 29.08 -7.56 -24.15
N PRO A 446 28.62 -7.24 -25.38
CA PRO A 446 28.59 -5.88 -25.88
C PRO A 446 27.82 -4.91 -24.98
N ALA A 447 26.70 -5.35 -24.38
CA ALA A 447 25.90 -4.50 -23.49
C ALA A 447 26.66 -4.16 -22.19
N GLN A 448 27.38 -5.12 -21.60
CA GLN A 448 28.19 -4.91 -20.40
C GLN A 448 29.41 -4.03 -20.69
N GLN A 449 30.07 -4.24 -21.84
CA GLN A 449 31.18 -3.39 -22.28
C GLN A 449 30.71 -1.93 -22.45
N GLN A 450 29.63 -1.72 -23.21
CA GLN A 450 29.07 -0.38 -23.43
C GLN A 450 28.67 0.29 -22.12
N ALA A 451 28.08 -0.46 -21.18
CA ALA A 451 27.72 0.07 -19.87
C ALA A 451 28.95 0.52 -19.06
N ALA A 452 30.03 -0.29 -19.04
CA ALA A 452 31.27 0.07 -18.38
C ALA A 452 31.91 1.32 -19.01
N GLU A 453 31.98 1.38 -20.34
CA GLU A 453 32.52 2.54 -21.08
C GLU A 453 31.73 3.83 -20.81
N GLN A 454 30.40 3.77 -20.77
CA GLN A 454 29.55 4.92 -20.42
C GLN A 454 29.77 5.39 -18.98
N ILE A 455 29.91 4.46 -18.03
CA ILE A 455 30.20 4.80 -16.62
C ILE A 455 31.59 5.42 -16.50
N PHE A 456 32.60 4.88 -17.18
CA PHE A 456 33.95 5.45 -17.22
C PHE A 456 34.00 6.86 -17.80
N ALA A 457 33.26 7.09 -18.89
CA ALA A 457 33.18 8.39 -19.55
C ALA A 457 32.35 9.44 -18.78
N SER A 458 31.55 9.00 -17.80
CA SER A 458 30.69 9.90 -17.04
C SER A 458 31.49 10.92 -16.25
N ARG A 459 31.02 12.16 -16.28
CA ARG A 459 31.55 13.28 -15.47
C ARG A 459 30.69 13.56 -14.24
N GLU A 460 29.50 12.98 -14.19
CA GLU A 460 28.50 13.23 -13.16
C GLU A 460 28.96 12.77 -11.78
N LYS A 461 28.48 13.46 -10.73
CA LYS A 461 28.75 13.04 -9.36
C LYS A 461 27.95 11.80 -8.98
N ILE A 462 26.69 11.72 -9.40
CA ILE A 462 25.77 10.62 -9.11
C ILE A 462 25.26 10.04 -10.43
N VAL A 463 25.57 8.77 -10.68
CA VAL A 463 25.19 8.02 -11.88
C VAL A 463 24.34 6.82 -11.49
N GLY A 464 23.30 6.53 -12.27
CA GLY A 464 22.52 5.31 -12.16
C GLY A 464 23.02 4.20 -13.09
N LEU A 465 22.98 2.95 -12.61
CA LEU A 465 23.02 1.75 -13.45
C LEU A 465 21.71 0.99 -13.24
N ASP A 466 20.80 1.11 -14.21
CA ASP A 466 19.52 0.39 -14.21
C ASP A 466 19.66 -0.90 -15.01
N GLY A 467 19.71 -2.03 -14.31
CA GLY A 467 19.94 -3.34 -14.92
C GLY A 467 18.89 -4.35 -14.51
N MET A 468 18.26 -4.98 -15.50
CA MET A 468 17.24 -6.01 -15.31
C MET A 468 17.78 -7.18 -14.46
N ALA A 469 16.88 -7.99 -13.90
CA ALA A 469 17.26 -9.21 -13.19
C ALA A 469 18.07 -10.16 -14.10
N GLY A 470 19.31 -10.48 -13.70
CA GLY A 470 20.12 -11.50 -14.38
C GLY A 470 20.97 -11.02 -15.55
N VAL A 471 21.24 -9.71 -15.66
CA VAL A 471 22.06 -9.11 -16.75
C VAL A 471 23.58 -9.11 -16.50
N GLY A 472 24.04 -9.62 -15.35
CA GLY A 472 25.47 -9.69 -15.01
C GLY A 472 26.05 -8.43 -14.35
N LYS A 473 25.26 -7.70 -13.55
CA LYS A 473 25.69 -6.48 -12.82
C LYS A 473 26.99 -6.66 -12.04
N THR A 474 27.16 -7.78 -11.33
CA THR A 474 28.38 -8.09 -10.58
C THR A 474 29.62 -8.16 -11.48
N THR A 475 29.50 -8.72 -12.68
CA THR A 475 30.60 -8.81 -13.66
C THR A 475 30.97 -7.41 -14.17
N THR A 476 29.98 -6.58 -14.51
CA THR A 476 30.22 -5.19 -14.91
C THR A 476 30.86 -4.37 -13.78
N LEU A 477 30.42 -4.56 -12.54
CA LEU A 477 30.98 -3.87 -11.37
C LEU A 477 32.43 -4.26 -11.07
N ALA A 478 32.81 -5.51 -11.30
CA ALA A 478 34.20 -5.95 -11.15
C ALA A 478 35.14 -5.21 -12.12
N VAL A 479 34.69 -5.00 -13.37
CA VAL A 479 35.43 -4.23 -14.38
C VAL A 479 35.46 -2.74 -14.04
N ILE A 480 34.34 -2.19 -13.57
CA ILE A 480 34.30 -0.79 -13.11
C ILE A 480 35.30 -0.57 -11.97
N ARG A 481 35.36 -1.50 -11.00
CA ARG A 481 36.33 -1.48 -9.89
C ARG A 481 37.77 -1.39 -10.40
N GLU A 482 38.16 -2.26 -11.33
CA GLU A 482 39.49 -2.26 -11.94
C GLU A 482 39.83 -0.92 -12.60
N GLY A 483 38.88 -0.35 -13.35
CA GLY A 483 39.06 0.94 -14.01
C GLY A 483 39.24 2.11 -13.06
N VAL A 484 38.44 2.19 -11.99
CA VAL A 484 38.50 3.32 -11.05
C VAL A 484 39.69 3.24 -10.10
N GLU A 485 40.08 2.03 -9.65
CA GLU A 485 41.28 1.81 -8.86
C GLU A 485 42.54 2.18 -9.67
N ALA A 486 42.59 1.80 -10.95
CA ALA A 486 43.67 2.20 -11.86
C ALA A 486 43.74 3.72 -12.08
N ASN A 487 42.63 4.44 -11.85
CA ASN A 487 42.55 5.90 -11.94
C ASN A 487 42.68 6.61 -10.57
N GLY A 488 43.08 5.88 -9.53
CA GLY A 488 43.38 6.42 -8.20
C GLY A 488 42.18 6.66 -7.29
N TYR A 489 41.00 6.10 -7.60
CA TYR A 489 39.86 6.11 -6.68
C TYR A 489 39.94 4.93 -5.70
N ARG A 490 39.55 5.19 -4.45
CA ARG A 490 39.11 4.16 -3.53
C ARG A 490 37.66 3.79 -3.85
N ILE A 491 37.27 2.54 -3.65
CA ILE A 491 35.89 2.10 -3.92
C ILE A 491 35.30 1.42 -2.67
N GLU A 492 34.14 1.91 -2.23
CA GLU A 492 33.38 1.33 -1.13
C GLU A 492 31.97 0.95 -1.63
N GLY A 493 31.52 -0.25 -1.32
CA GLY A 493 30.21 -0.78 -1.71
C GLY A 493 29.22 -0.83 -0.55
N PHE A 494 27.98 -0.48 -0.81
CA PHE A 494 26.87 -0.55 0.14
C PHE A 494 25.69 -1.29 -0.48
N ALA A 495 24.94 -1.98 0.37
CA ALA A 495 23.62 -2.47 0.00
C ALA A 495 22.66 -2.39 1.21
N PRO A 496 21.33 -2.33 0.98
CA PRO A 496 20.35 -2.27 2.07
C PRO A 496 20.34 -3.51 2.98
N THR A 497 20.72 -4.67 2.45
CA THR A 497 20.77 -5.94 3.21
C THR A 497 22.17 -6.52 3.25
N SER A 498 22.52 -7.24 4.32
CA SER A 498 23.83 -7.90 4.43
C SER A 498 24.05 -8.97 3.37
N GLY A 499 22.99 -9.66 2.92
CA GLY A 499 23.08 -10.64 1.84
C GLY A 499 23.42 -9.98 0.49
N ALA A 500 22.78 -8.85 0.17
CA ALA A 500 23.13 -8.07 -1.02
C ALA A 500 24.56 -7.50 -0.94
N ALA A 501 24.98 -6.99 0.23
CA ALA A 501 26.35 -6.52 0.42
C ALA A 501 27.38 -7.64 0.21
N ALA A 502 27.10 -8.84 0.75
CA ALA A 502 27.95 -10.01 0.55
C ALA A 502 28.04 -10.43 -0.94
N ARG A 503 26.95 -10.33 -1.72
CA ARG A 503 26.99 -10.54 -3.17
C ARG A 503 27.80 -9.48 -3.90
N LEU A 504 27.64 -8.21 -3.52
CA LEU A 504 28.44 -7.11 -4.07
C LEU A 504 29.94 -7.32 -3.82
N ALA A 505 30.32 -7.93 -2.70
CA ALA A 505 31.71 -8.29 -2.39
C ALA A 505 32.33 -9.28 -3.40
N GLU A 506 31.52 -10.06 -4.14
CA GLU A 506 32.00 -10.99 -5.18
C GLU A 506 32.60 -10.25 -6.38
N ALA A 507 32.27 -8.95 -6.55
CA ALA A 507 32.94 -8.07 -7.52
C ALA A 507 34.33 -7.59 -7.05
N GLY A 508 34.81 -8.05 -5.88
CA GLY A 508 36.09 -7.63 -5.29
C GLY A 508 36.04 -6.28 -4.58
N ILE A 509 34.85 -5.74 -4.30
CA ILE A 509 34.66 -4.44 -3.66
C ILE A 509 34.60 -4.61 -2.13
N GLU A 510 35.17 -3.68 -1.36
CA GLU A 510 34.97 -3.62 0.09
C GLU A 510 33.52 -3.23 0.39
N THR A 511 32.76 -4.07 1.10
CA THR A 511 31.31 -3.85 1.29
C THR A 511 30.84 -3.79 2.72
N SER A 512 29.77 -3.03 2.95
CA SER A 512 29.05 -2.98 4.22
C SER A 512 27.56 -2.69 3.97
N THR A 513 26.69 -2.78 4.99
CA THR A 513 25.30 -2.36 4.79
C THR A 513 25.19 -0.83 4.83
N LEU A 514 24.29 -0.26 4.03
CA LEU A 514 24.05 1.19 3.99
C LEU A 514 23.72 1.73 5.40
N GLN A 515 22.85 1.03 6.14
CA GLN A 515 22.51 1.38 7.52
C GLN A 515 23.73 1.43 8.47
N MET A 516 24.68 0.50 8.31
CA MET A 516 25.87 0.44 9.16
C MET A 516 26.84 1.58 8.80
N HIS A 517 26.94 1.94 7.53
CA HIS A 517 27.69 3.14 7.11
C HIS A 517 27.06 4.40 7.72
N LEU A 518 25.75 4.58 7.59
CA LEU A 518 25.03 5.74 8.13
C LEU A 518 25.11 5.84 9.67
N ALA A 519 25.20 4.71 10.37
CA ALA A 519 25.35 4.68 11.82
C ALA A 519 26.73 5.17 12.33
N LYS A 520 27.77 5.20 11.48
CA LYS A 520 29.11 5.71 11.85
C LYS A 520 29.17 7.24 11.97
N GLY A 521 28.13 7.96 11.53
CA GLY A 521 28.12 9.42 11.49
C GLY A 521 28.87 9.98 10.27
N GLN A 522 29.13 11.29 10.28
CA GLN A 522 29.89 11.98 9.25
C GLN A 522 31.39 11.76 9.46
N ARG A 523 32.12 11.41 8.40
CA ARG A 523 33.59 11.32 8.43
C ARG A 523 34.17 12.70 8.09
N HIS A 524 35.39 12.98 8.56
CA HIS A 524 36.13 14.14 8.09
C HIS A 524 36.49 13.96 6.61
N ASP A 525 36.46 15.07 5.85
CA ASP A 525 36.93 15.07 4.47
C ASP A 525 38.45 14.89 4.44
N THR A 526 38.90 13.76 3.92
CA THR A 526 40.32 13.45 3.76
C THR A 526 40.88 13.94 2.43
N GLY A 527 40.04 14.47 1.54
CA GLY A 527 40.39 14.84 0.17
C GLY A 527 40.58 13.65 -0.79
N GLU A 528 40.48 12.42 -0.28
CA GLU A 528 40.60 11.20 -1.08
C GLU A 528 39.47 11.08 -2.11
N LYS A 529 39.81 10.61 -3.32
CA LYS A 529 38.81 10.30 -4.34
C LYS A 529 38.16 8.97 -4.02
N THR A 530 36.86 8.97 -3.70
CA THR A 530 36.11 7.74 -3.40
C THR A 530 34.95 7.56 -4.36
N LEU A 531 34.83 6.37 -4.96
CA LEU A 531 33.60 5.91 -5.61
C LEU A 531 32.79 5.09 -4.61
N TYR A 532 31.59 5.55 -4.29
CA TYR A 532 30.61 4.77 -3.55
C TYR A 532 29.69 4.04 -4.52
N VAL A 533 29.55 2.72 -4.35
CA VAL A 533 28.60 1.90 -5.10
C VAL A 533 27.45 1.53 -4.17
N VAL A 534 26.21 1.85 -4.52
CA VAL A 534 25.03 1.42 -3.76
C VAL A 534 24.26 0.40 -4.60
N ASP A 535 24.41 -0.88 -4.30
CA ASP A 535 23.71 -1.96 -4.98
C ASP A 535 22.32 -2.22 -4.37
N GLU A 536 21.41 -2.73 -5.20
CA GLU A 536 19.98 -2.86 -4.90
C GLU A 536 19.36 -1.53 -4.42
N SER A 537 19.72 -0.42 -5.08
CA SER A 537 19.28 0.95 -4.74
C SER A 537 17.76 1.14 -4.69
N SER A 538 16.98 0.30 -5.37
CA SER A 538 15.52 0.30 -5.27
C SER A 538 15.00 -0.10 -3.89
N LEU A 539 15.79 -0.81 -3.08
CA LEU A 539 15.46 -1.19 -1.71
C LEU A 539 15.89 -0.16 -0.65
N ALA A 540 16.54 0.95 -1.04
CA ALA A 540 16.92 2.02 -0.13
C ALA A 540 15.75 3.00 0.09
N SER A 541 15.46 3.39 1.34
CA SER A 541 14.38 4.34 1.65
C SER A 541 14.78 5.79 1.35
N SER A 542 13.80 6.68 1.20
CA SER A 542 14.07 8.12 0.98
C SER A 542 14.95 8.70 2.10
N LYS A 543 14.71 8.27 3.34
CA LYS A 543 15.52 8.68 4.49
C LYS A 543 16.97 8.20 4.38
N GLN A 544 17.19 6.93 4.04
CA GLN A 544 18.53 6.38 3.89
C GLN A 544 19.31 7.05 2.76
N MET A 545 18.65 7.31 1.62
CA MET A 545 19.29 7.98 0.49
C MET A 545 19.60 9.44 0.79
N HIS A 546 18.68 10.16 1.46
CA HIS A 546 18.90 11.53 1.91
C HIS A 546 20.08 11.61 2.88
N ASP A 547 20.10 10.77 3.92
CA ASP A 547 21.20 10.71 4.91
C ASP A 547 22.55 10.34 4.24
N PHE A 548 22.53 9.59 3.15
CA PHE A 548 23.73 9.19 2.40
C PHE A 548 24.25 10.33 1.52
N VAL A 549 23.38 10.90 0.68
CA VAL A 549 23.76 11.94 -0.30
C VAL A 549 24.20 13.23 0.39
N THR A 550 23.57 13.60 1.51
CA THR A 550 23.94 14.79 2.31
C THR A 550 25.33 14.72 2.94
N ARG A 551 25.94 13.52 3.00
CA ARG A 551 27.27 13.28 3.59
C ARG A 551 28.38 13.16 2.57
N LEU A 552 28.09 13.32 1.28
CA LEU A 552 29.09 13.20 0.21
C LEU A 552 30.03 14.41 0.20
N HIS A 553 31.34 14.16 0.17
CA HIS A 553 32.36 15.19 0.00
C HIS A 553 32.50 15.61 -1.47
N PRO A 554 33.19 16.73 -1.78
CA PRO A 554 33.33 17.22 -3.16
C PRO A 554 33.94 16.22 -4.14
N ASN A 555 34.97 15.47 -3.71
CA ASN A 555 35.69 14.50 -4.54
C ASN A 555 35.02 13.12 -4.65
N ASP A 556 33.91 12.92 -3.92
CA ASP A 556 33.19 11.66 -3.97
C ASP A 556 32.41 11.51 -5.28
N ARG A 557 32.29 10.27 -5.73
CA ARG A 557 31.43 9.83 -6.84
C ARG A 557 30.48 8.74 -6.33
N VAL A 558 29.31 8.64 -6.92
CA VAL A 558 28.30 7.64 -6.55
C VAL A 558 27.79 6.92 -7.79
N LEU A 559 27.79 5.59 -7.71
CA LEU A 559 27.11 4.71 -8.66
C LEU A 559 25.95 4.01 -7.95
N LEU A 560 24.73 4.43 -8.26
CA LEU A 560 23.50 3.79 -7.78
C LEU A 560 23.12 2.65 -8.72
N VAL A 561 23.20 1.41 -8.24
CA VAL A 561 22.91 0.21 -9.03
C VAL A 561 21.56 -0.37 -8.58
N GLY A 562 20.65 -0.61 -9.51
CA GLY A 562 19.30 -1.02 -9.16
C GLY A 562 18.51 -1.61 -10.30
N ASP A 563 17.22 -1.79 -10.04
CA ASP A 563 16.19 -2.19 -11.00
C ASP A 563 14.86 -1.60 -10.52
N THR A 564 14.31 -0.66 -11.29
CA THR A 564 13.08 0.06 -10.93
C THR A 564 11.82 -0.81 -10.97
N ARG A 565 11.90 -2.05 -11.49
CA ARG A 565 10.79 -3.03 -11.56
C ARG A 565 10.85 -4.09 -10.45
N GLN A 566 11.95 -4.21 -9.71
CA GLN A 566 12.05 -5.14 -8.56
C GLN A 566 11.41 -4.55 -7.30
N HIS A 567 11.45 -5.22 -6.15
CA HIS A 567 10.81 -4.65 -4.96
C HIS A 567 11.43 -3.31 -4.56
N GLU A 568 10.59 -2.43 -4.01
CA GLU A 568 10.99 -1.18 -3.40
C GLU A 568 11.29 -1.39 -1.91
N ALA A 569 11.80 -0.35 -1.25
CA ALA A 569 12.03 -0.37 0.19
C ALA A 569 10.75 -0.71 0.97
N VAL A 570 10.90 -1.29 2.16
CA VAL A 570 9.77 -1.48 3.09
C VAL A 570 9.43 -0.17 3.81
N GLU A 571 10.46 0.66 4.05
CA GLU A 571 10.30 2.03 4.53
C GLU A 571 9.86 2.95 3.38
N ALA A 572 9.32 4.11 3.73
CA ALA A 572 8.80 5.09 2.80
C ALA A 572 9.83 5.61 1.76
N GLY A 573 9.37 5.73 0.52
CA GLY A 573 10.06 6.35 -0.59
C GLY A 573 10.59 5.40 -1.67
N ARG A 574 10.82 5.96 -2.87
CA ARG A 574 11.43 5.29 -4.02
C ARG A 574 12.56 6.12 -4.63
N PRO A 575 13.60 6.49 -3.85
CA PRO A 575 14.58 7.50 -4.24
C PRO A 575 15.33 7.15 -5.53
N PHE A 576 15.61 5.87 -5.81
CA PHE A 576 16.27 5.48 -7.06
C PHE A 576 15.43 5.84 -8.30
N ALA A 577 14.15 5.50 -8.31
CA ALA A 577 13.24 5.87 -9.40
C ALA A 577 13.03 7.39 -9.47
N GLN A 578 12.90 8.05 -8.31
CA GLN A 578 12.72 9.50 -8.23
C GLN A 578 13.93 10.26 -8.80
N LEU A 579 15.15 9.83 -8.50
CA LEU A 579 16.37 10.44 -9.04
C LEU A 579 16.46 10.25 -10.57
N GLN A 580 16.08 9.08 -11.10
CA GLN A 580 15.99 8.87 -12.54
C GLN A 580 14.94 9.80 -13.19
N GLU A 581 13.75 9.91 -12.59
CA GLU A 581 12.68 10.81 -13.06
C GLU A 581 13.10 12.29 -13.05
N ALA A 582 13.92 12.68 -12.06
CA ALA A 582 14.51 14.00 -11.91
C ALA A 582 15.74 14.26 -12.79
N GLY A 583 16.12 13.32 -13.68
CA GLY A 583 17.16 13.53 -14.69
C GLY A 583 18.55 12.99 -14.33
N MET A 584 18.68 12.13 -13.32
CA MET A 584 19.95 11.42 -13.06
C MET A 584 20.40 10.65 -14.31
N VAL A 585 21.64 10.88 -14.74
CA VAL A 585 22.25 10.12 -15.84
C VAL A 585 22.26 8.64 -15.46
N THR A 586 21.59 7.83 -16.29
CA THR A 586 21.35 6.43 -15.99
C THR A 586 21.75 5.56 -17.18
N VAL A 587 22.75 4.71 -16.96
CA VAL A 587 23.21 3.69 -17.89
C VAL A 587 22.29 2.48 -17.77
N ARG A 588 21.83 1.94 -18.91
CA ARG A 588 20.92 0.79 -18.94
C ARG A 588 21.66 -0.48 -19.32
N LEU A 589 21.39 -1.56 -18.58
CA LEU A 589 21.91 -2.89 -18.87
C LEU A 589 20.73 -3.87 -19.04
N SER A 590 20.34 -4.14 -20.29
CA SER A 590 19.09 -4.84 -20.62
C SER A 590 19.24 -6.28 -21.11
N GLU A 591 20.46 -6.74 -21.43
CA GLU A 591 20.66 -8.08 -21.96
C GLU A 591 20.66 -9.14 -20.85
N ILE A 592 19.59 -9.94 -20.78
CA ILE A 592 19.45 -11.00 -19.77
C ILE A 592 20.30 -12.23 -20.15
N VAL A 593 21.21 -12.63 -19.25
CA VAL A 593 22.16 -13.75 -19.44
C VAL A 593 21.94 -14.93 -18.48
N ARG A 594 21.10 -14.74 -17.45
CA ARG A 594 20.80 -15.77 -16.43
C ARG A 594 20.02 -16.94 -17.02
N GLN A 595 18.95 -16.68 -17.76
CA GLN A 595 18.03 -17.71 -18.23
C GLN A 595 18.67 -18.64 -19.28
N LYS A 596 18.76 -19.92 -18.89
CA LYS A 596 18.91 -21.18 -19.63
C LYS A 596 18.03 -21.33 -20.86
N ASP A 597 16.76 -21.20 -20.56
CA ASP A 597 15.67 -21.62 -21.41
C ASP A 597 15.12 -20.40 -22.18
N PRO A 598 15.10 -20.42 -23.53
CA PRO A 598 14.66 -19.29 -24.34
C PRO A 598 13.20 -18.88 -24.08
N GLU A 599 12.32 -19.84 -23.82
CA GLU A 599 10.91 -19.57 -23.55
C GLU A 599 10.71 -18.89 -22.19
N LEU A 600 11.43 -19.33 -21.16
CA LEU A 600 11.47 -18.65 -19.86
C LEU A 600 12.12 -17.27 -19.96
N LYS A 601 13.19 -17.14 -20.76
CA LYS A 601 13.84 -15.84 -21.00
C LYS A 601 12.84 -14.82 -21.56
N HIS A 602 12.05 -15.21 -22.56
CA HIS A 602 11.02 -14.34 -23.14
C HIS A 602 9.98 -13.88 -22.10
N VAL A 603 9.50 -14.78 -21.24
CA VAL A 603 8.58 -14.45 -20.14
C VAL A 603 9.21 -13.42 -19.18
N VAL A 604 10.48 -13.60 -18.82
CA VAL A 604 11.18 -12.67 -17.91
C VAL A 604 11.35 -11.30 -18.57
N GLU A 605 11.61 -11.23 -19.87
CA GLU A 605 11.67 -9.98 -20.64
C GLU A 605 10.31 -9.26 -20.71
N GLN A 606 9.21 -10.00 -20.84
CA GLN A 606 7.85 -9.45 -20.76
C GLN A 606 7.58 -8.86 -19.37
N LEU A 607 7.91 -9.60 -18.30
CA LEU A 607 7.77 -9.10 -16.92
C LEU A 607 8.61 -7.84 -16.67
N ALA A 608 9.85 -7.79 -17.18
CA ALA A 608 10.73 -6.62 -17.07
C ALA A 608 10.14 -5.39 -17.79
N ARG A 609 9.38 -5.58 -18.87
CA ARG A 609 8.65 -4.51 -19.58
C ARG A 609 7.31 -4.15 -18.93
N GLY A 610 6.85 -4.94 -17.96
CA GLY A 610 5.55 -4.77 -17.30
C GLY A 610 4.38 -5.44 -18.02
N GLU A 611 4.65 -6.27 -19.03
CA GLU A 611 3.67 -7.05 -19.80
C GLU A 611 3.24 -8.29 -18.99
N VAL A 612 2.72 -8.08 -17.77
CA VAL A 612 2.48 -9.17 -16.79
C VAL A 612 1.43 -10.16 -17.29
N ARG A 613 0.38 -9.67 -17.95
CA ARG A 613 -0.67 -10.53 -18.50
C ARG A 613 -0.08 -11.52 -19.51
N ASP A 614 0.64 -11.00 -20.50
CA ASP A 614 1.24 -11.81 -21.56
C ASP A 614 2.27 -12.80 -21.00
N ALA A 615 3.02 -12.38 -19.98
CA ALA A 615 3.98 -13.24 -19.29
C ALA A 615 3.31 -14.41 -18.54
N VAL A 616 2.24 -14.14 -17.79
CA VAL A 616 1.50 -15.18 -17.04
C VAL A 616 0.80 -16.14 -18.01
N GLU A 617 0.19 -15.63 -19.08
CA GLU A 617 -0.40 -16.45 -20.14
C GLU A 617 0.68 -17.26 -20.88
N GLY A 618 1.87 -16.69 -21.08
CA GLY A 618 3.07 -17.37 -21.60
C GLY A 618 3.50 -18.56 -20.74
N LEU A 619 3.64 -18.36 -19.42
CA LEU A 619 3.92 -19.46 -18.47
C LEU A 619 2.83 -20.54 -18.51
N GLY A 620 1.57 -20.14 -18.65
CA GLY A 620 0.44 -21.07 -18.79
C GLY A 620 0.56 -21.95 -20.03
N ARG A 621 0.88 -21.37 -21.19
CA ARG A 621 1.10 -22.09 -22.45
C ARG A 621 2.28 -23.06 -22.40
N GLN A 622 3.31 -22.71 -21.62
CA GLN A 622 4.49 -23.57 -21.37
C GLN A 622 4.22 -24.70 -20.36
N GLY A 623 3.00 -24.81 -19.80
CA GLY A 623 2.68 -25.83 -18.79
C GLY A 623 3.26 -25.53 -17.41
N ARG A 624 3.68 -24.29 -17.14
CA ARG A 624 4.32 -23.88 -15.88
C ARG A 624 3.37 -23.28 -14.85
N VAL A 625 2.06 -23.25 -15.12
CA VAL A 625 1.03 -22.78 -14.18
C VAL A 625 0.14 -23.93 -13.77
N HIS A 626 0.10 -24.27 -12.49
CA HIS A 626 -0.66 -25.36 -11.90
C HIS A 626 -1.81 -24.83 -11.04
N GLU A 627 -3.04 -25.17 -11.39
CA GLU A 627 -4.21 -24.78 -10.59
C GLU A 627 -4.56 -25.88 -9.57
N VAL A 628 -4.50 -25.53 -8.28
CA VAL A 628 -4.89 -26.37 -7.16
C VAL A 628 -5.75 -25.53 -6.20
N LYS A 629 -7.06 -25.73 -6.24
CA LYS A 629 -8.05 -24.88 -5.54
C LYS A 629 -7.91 -24.91 -4.02
N ASP A 630 -7.74 -26.11 -3.46
CA ASP A 630 -7.62 -26.29 -2.01
C ASP A 630 -6.24 -25.79 -1.51
N PRO A 631 -6.20 -24.92 -0.47
CA PRO A 631 -4.94 -24.38 0.05
C PRO A 631 -3.96 -25.45 0.54
N SER A 632 -4.43 -26.43 1.30
CA SER A 632 -3.57 -27.48 1.87
C SER A 632 -3.02 -28.42 0.80
N GLN A 633 -3.85 -28.83 -0.16
CA GLN A 633 -3.40 -29.64 -1.31
C GLN A 633 -2.42 -28.88 -2.19
N ARG A 634 -2.58 -27.56 -2.35
CA ARG A 634 -1.64 -26.73 -3.12
C ARG A 634 -0.26 -26.69 -2.47
N ILE A 635 -0.20 -26.51 -1.15
CA ILE A 635 1.05 -26.58 -0.39
C ILE A 635 1.67 -27.97 -0.47
N GLU A 636 0.87 -29.04 -0.41
CA GLU A 636 1.34 -30.41 -0.60
C GLU A 636 1.92 -30.64 -2.00
N ALA A 637 1.30 -30.10 -3.04
CA ALA A 637 1.80 -30.20 -4.41
C ALA A 637 3.18 -29.51 -4.54
N ILE A 638 3.34 -28.33 -3.94
CA ILE A 638 4.64 -27.61 -3.89
C ILE A 638 5.69 -28.45 -3.16
N ALA A 639 5.35 -29.02 -2.00
CA ALA A 639 6.28 -29.85 -1.24
C ALA A 639 6.74 -31.09 -2.01
N LYS A 640 5.79 -31.80 -2.66
CA LYS A 640 6.09 -32.96 -3.50
C LYS A 640 6.97 -32.60 -4.69
N GLU A 641 6.75 -31.44 -5.30
CA GLU A 641 7.52 -30.95 -6.44
C GLU A 641 8.93 -30.53 -6.04
N TYR A 642 9.07 -29.85 -4.89
CA TYR A 642 10.36 -29.49 -4.30
C TYR A 642 11.20 -30.75 -4.04
N ALA A 643 10.60 -31.76 -3.42
CA ALA A 643 11.28 -32.99 -3.04
C ALA A 643 11.72 -33.87 -4.23
N ARG A 644 11.33 -33.56 -5.48
CA ARG A 644 11.83 -34.25 -6.69
C ARG A 644 13.26 -33.86 -7.03
N ALA A 645 13.63 -32.60 -6.80
CA ALA A 645 14.99 -32.10 -6.99
C ALA A 645 15.23 -30.94 -6.01
N PRO A 646 15.47 -31.25 -4.72
CA PRO A 646 15.63 -30.23 -3.69
C PRO A 646 16.87 -29.36 -3.91
N GLU A 647 17.89 -29.90 -4.57
CA GLU A 647 19.10 -29.18 -4.92
C GLU A 647 18.80 -28.08 -5.94
N SER A 648 19.30 -26.86 -5.67
CA SER A 648 19.12 -25.68 -6.54
C SER A 648 17.65 -25.34 -6.86
N THR A 649 16.71 -25.72 -5.98
CA THR A 649 15.30 -25.31 -6.06
C THR A 649 14.97 -24.27 -4.99
N LEU A 650 14.33 -23.18 -5.39
CA LEU A 650 13.87 -22.12 -4.48
C LEU A 650 12.34 -22.09 -4.44
N VAL A 651 11.75 -22.08 -3.24
CA VAL A 651 10.31 -21.85 -3.10
C VAL A 651 10.04 -20.41 -2.69
N VAL A 652 9.20 -19.71 -3.44
CA VAL A 652 8.84 -18.31 -3.20
C VAL A 652 7.38 -18.21 -2.77
N SER A 653 7.16 -17.55 -1.64
CA SER A 653 5.84 -17.29 -1.07
C SER A 653 5.57 -15.77 -0.98
N PRO A 654 4.31 -15.32 -1.08
CA PRO A 654 3.98 -13.91 -0.91
C PRO A 654 4.13 -13.43 0.54
N ASP A 655 3.91 -14.31 1.53
CA ASP A 655 3.80 -13.92 2.94
C ASP A 655 4.47 -14.93 3.90
N ASN A 656 4.68 -14.51 5.16
CA ASN A 656 5.38 -15.33 6.16
C ASN A 656 4.55 -16.51 6.68
N ARG A 657 3.21 -16.43 6.69
CA ARG A 657 2.33 -17.53 7.14
C ARG A 657 2.40 -18.67 6.14
N SER A 658 2.11 -18.38 4.88
CA SER A 658 2.20 -19.35 3.78
C SER A 658 3.61 -19.94 3.68
N ARG A 659 4.67 -19.13 3.86
CA ARG A 659 6.06 -19.62 3.94
C ARG A 659 6.27 -20.65 5.04
N ALA A 660 5.76 -20.39 6.25
CA ALA A 660 5.92 -21.30 7.39
C ALA A 660 5.18 -22.63 7.15
N GLU A 661 3.96 -22.57 6.61
CA GLU A 661 3.17 -23.76 6.24
C GLU A 661 3.88 -24.59 5.15
N ILE A 662 4.43 -23.93 4.12
CA ILE A 662 5.23 -24.57 3.06
C ILE A 662 6.49 -25.22 3.63
N ASN A 663 7.24 -24.52 4.48
CA ASN A 663 8.45 -25.05 5.12
C ASN A 663 8.15 -26.33 5.90
N ALA A 664 7.11 -26.32 6.74
CA ALA A 664 6.71 -27.49 7.52
C ALA A 664 6.33 -28.67 6.63
N LYS A 665 5.55 -28.43 5.54
CA LYS A 665 5.15 -29.49 4.63
C LYS A 665 6.32 -30.04 3.80
N ILE A 666 7.27 -29.20 3.38
CA ILE A 666 8.49 -29.64 2.71
C ILE A 666 9.32 -30.52 3.65
N HIS A 667 9.53 -30.11 4.88
CA HIS A 667 10.26 -30.89 5.89
C HIS A 667 9.66 -32.30 6.04
N SER A 668 8.34 -32.40 6.28
CA SER A 668 7.67 -33.70 6.41
C SER A 668 7.74 -34.55 5.13
N GLU A 669 7.64 -33.94 3.95
CA GLU A 669 7.77 -34.66 2.66
C GLU A 669 9.20 -35.20 2.46
N LEU A 670 10.22 -34.43 2.82
CA LEU A 670 11.62 -34.86 2.73
C LEU A 670 11.93 -36.00 3.71
N GLN A 671 11.37 -35.96 4.92
CA GLN A 671 11.44 -37.06 5.88
C GLN A 671 10.77 -38.34 5.35
N ALA A 672 9.58 -38.20 4.73
CA ALA A 672 8.87 -39.33 4.14
C ALA A 672 9.68 -40.02 3.04
N ARG A 673 10.48 -39.25 2.28
CA ARG A 673 11.40 -39.75 1.24
C ARG A 673 12.78 -40.16 1.74
N GLY A 674 13.08 -39.95 3.02
CA GLY A 674 14.38 -40.26 3.62
C GLY A 674 15.53 -39.35 3.18
N ILE A 675 15.22 -38.16 2.61
CA ILE A 675 16.21 -37.14 2.28
C ILE A 675 16.64 -36.37 3.54
N VAL A 676 15.68 -36.17 4.45
CA VAL A 676 15.88 -35.59 5.78
C VAL A 676 15.67 -36.71 6.82
N ALA A 677 16.45 -36.68 7.90
CA ALA A 677 16.32 -37.65 8.98
C ALA A 677 14.95 -37.55 9.67
N ARG A 678 14.40 -38.69 10.12
CA ARG A 678 13.10 -38.73 10.83
C ARG A 678 13.18 -38.27 12.29
N GLU A 679 14.38 -38.21 12.85
CA GLU A 679 14.59 -37.75 14.21
C GLU A 679 14.51 -36.22 14.26
N GLU A 680 13.62 -35.72 15.12
CA GLU A 680 13.34 -34.30 15.27
C GLU A 680 13.91 -33.77 16.59
N TYR A 681 14.63 -32.67 16.49
CA TYR A 681 15.18 -31.91 17.60
C TYR A 681 14.41 -30.60 17.71
N LYS A 682 13.75 -30.41 18.84
CA LYS A 682 12.95 -29.22 19.13
C LYS A 682 13.85 -28.11 19.64
N VAL A 683 13.79 -26.97 18.97
CA VAL A 683 14.67 -25.83 19.23
C VAL A 683 13.86 -24.54 19.27
N GLY A 684 14.14 -23.70 20.27
CA GLY A 684 13.54 -22.36 20.39
C GLY A 684 14.11 -21.40 19.35
N THR A 685 13.22 -20.69 18.65
CA THR A 685 13.53 -19.69 17.63
C THR A 685 12.78 -18.39 17.91
N LEU A 686 13.40 -17.26 17.58
CA LEU A 686 12.81 -15.93 17.72
C LEU A 686 12.29 -15.44 16.37
N VAL A 687 10.96 -15.29 16.28
CA VAL A 687 10.28 -14.78 15.08
C VAL A 687 9.97 -13.29 15.26
N PRO A 688 10.45 -12.40 14.37
CA PRO A 688 10.26 -10.95 14.54
C PRO A 688 8.78 -10.54 14.37
N ARG A 689 8.33 -9.63 15.24
CA ARG A 689 7.03 -8.94 15.15
C ARG A 689 7.06 -7.81 14.12
N GLN A 690 7.06 -8.18 12.83
CA GLN A 690 7.13 -7.23 11.71
C GLN A 690 5.87 -6.37 11.54
N ASP A 691 4.78 -6.73 12.23
CA ASP A 691 3.54 -5.96 12.32
C ASP A 691 3.68 -4.69 13.16
N LEU A 692 4.71 -4.59 14.01
CA LEU A 692 4.94 -3.43 14.89
C LEU A 692 5.87 -2.40 14.24
N THR A 693 5.30 -1.23 13.95
CA THR A 693 6.04 -0.01 13.56
C THR A 693 6.90 0.53 14.71
N GLY A 694 7.81 1.44 14.42
CA GLY A 694 8.54 2.20 15.44
C GLY A 694 7.58 2.95 16.37
N ALA A 695 6.51 3.54 15.83
CA ALA A 695 5.47 4.20 16.63
C ALA A 695 4.76 3.21 17.57
N ASP A 696 4.42 2.00 17.10
CA ASP A 696 3.83 0.95 17.93
C ASP A 696 4.71 0.55 19.11
N ARG A 697 6.03 0.49 18.90
CA ARG A 697 7.00 0.12 19.96
C ARG A 697 7.12 1.17 21.06
N THR A 698 6.57 2.36 20.87
CA THR A 698 6.47 3.37 21.94
C THR A 698 5.24 3.19 22.83
N TRP A 699 4.36 2.25 22.48
CA TRP A 699 3.08 2.04 23.14
C TRP A 699 3.02 0.66 23.81
N ALA A 700 2.97 0.64 25.14
CA ALA A 700 3.01 -0.58 25.94
C ALA A 700 1.91 -1.58 25.55
N GLN A 701 0.70 -1.11 25.21
CA GLN A 701 -0.42 -1.97 24.84
C GLN A 701 -0.19 -2.79 23.54
N ARG A 702 0.83 -2.46 22.74
CA ARG A 702 1.18 -3.23 21.53
C ARG A 702 2.06 -4.45 21.83
N TYR A 703 2.55 -4.56 23.06
CA TYR A 703 3.31 -5.71 23.54
C TYR A 703 2.39 -6.75 24.15
N GLU A 704 2.78 -8.01 24.05
CA GLU A 704 2.13 -9.13 24.74
C GLU A 704 3.11 -9.69 25.80
N PRO A 705 2.60 -10.25 26.92
CA PRO A 705 3.41 -11.10 27.78
C PRO A 705 4.20 -12.13 26.96
N ASP A 706 5.40 -12.48 27.44
CA ASP A 706 6.35 -13.39 26.81
C ASP A 706 6.99 -12.92 25.51
N ASN A 707 6.65 -11.72 25.01
CA ASN A 707 7.43 -11.11 23.93
C ASN A 707 8.89 -10.96 24.34
N VAL A 708 9.79 -11.32 23.44
CA VAL A 708 11.24 -11.21 23.65
C VAL A 708 11.74 -9.94 22.99
N LEU A 709 12.48 -9.12 23.73
CA LEU A 709 12.98 -7.82 23.33
C LEU A 709 14.49 -7.86 23.19
N LEU A 710 15.00 -7.41 22.04
CA LEU A 710 16.43 -7.18 21.80
C LEU A 710 16.70 -5.68 21.73
N TYR A 711 17.64 -5.19 22.54
CA TYR A 711 17.99 -3.78 22.62
C TYR A 711 19.25 -3.46 21.81
N SER A 712 19.11 -2.77 20.68
CA SER A 712 20.25 -2.36 19.84
C SER A 712 20.95 -1.09 20.30
N ARG A 713 20.38 -0.38 21.30
CA ARG A 713 20.93 0.83 21.91
C ARG A 713 20.86 0.73 23.43
N SER A 714 21.90 1.19 24.10
CA SER A 714 21.91 1.35 25.56
C SER A 714 21.04 2.53 25.96
N SER A 715 20.40 2.46 27.13
CA SER A 715 19.72 3.61 27.74
C SER A 715 20.14 3.74 29.19
N LYS A 716 20.60 4.94 29.55
CA LYS A 716 20.94 5.27 30.94
C LYS A 716 19.68 5.30 31.82
N ASP A 717 18.56 5.73 31.25
CA ASP A 717 17.29 5.91 31.97
C ASP A 717 16.65 4.57 32.36
N THR A 718 16.75 3.55 31.51
CA THR A 718 16.21 2.21 31.78
C THR A 718 17.24 1.26 32.40
N GLY A 719 18.54 1.61 32.31
CA GLY A 719 19.65 0.77 32.75
C GLY A 719 19.92 -0.44 31.86
N ILE A 720 19.27 -0.54 30.70
CA ILE A 720 19.40 -1.65 29.76
C ILE A 720 20.53 -1.37 28.77
N LYS A 721 21.43 -2.34 28.58
CA LYS A 721 22.60 -2.21 27.69
C LYS A 721 22.31 -2.68 26.27
N LYS A 722 23.08 -2.17 25.31
CA LYS A 722 23.11 -2.67 23.93
C LYS A 722 23.46 -4.16 23.88
N GLY A 723 22.68 -4.91 23.11
CA GLY A 723 22.82 -6.35 22.87
C GLY A 723 22.06 -7.22 23.86
N GLU A 724 21.45 -6.65 24.91
CA GLU A 724 20.72 -7.43 25.91
C GLU A 724 19.38 -7.94 25.39
N TYR A 725 18.96 -9.10 25.92
CA TYR A 725 17.62 -9.65 25.77
C TYR A 725 16.82 -9.47 27.06
N ALA A 726 15.53 -9.22 26.93
CA ALA A 726 14.58 -9.29 28.04
C ALA A 726 13.24 -9.85 27.57
N ARG A 727 12.47 -10.46 28.47
CA ARG A 727 11.13 -10.97 28.19
C ARG A 727 10.08 -10.07 28.87
N VAL A 728 9.01 -9.74 28.15
CA VAL A 728 7.89 -8.96 28.71
C VAL A 728 7.16 -9.81 29.75
N LYS A 729 7.10 -9.32 30.99
CA LYS A 729 6.37 -9.95 32.09
C LYS A 729 4.99 -9.34 32.26
N GLN A 730 4.89 -8.02 32.22
CA GLN A 730 3.64 -7.30 32.45
C GLN A 730 3.55 -6.05 31.56
N VAL A 731 2.33 -5.73 31.15
CA VAL A 731 1.97 -4.54 30.39
C VAL A 731 0.95 -3.73 31.20
N ASP A 732 1.28 -2.49 31.53
CA ASP A 732 0.34 -1.50 32.08
C ASP A 732 0.02 -0.50 30.96
N ALA A 733 -1.11 -0.73 30.29
CA ALA A 733 -1.55 0.09 29.16
C ALA A 733 -1.99 1.50 29.58
N GLU A 734 -2.54 1.66 30.79
CA GLU A 734 -3.04 2.94 31.30
C GLU A 734 -1.89 3.90 31.59
N LYS A 735 -0.81 3.41 32.22
CA LYS A 735 0.38 4.21 32.53
C LYS A 735 1.45 4.18 31.44
N ASN A 736 1.21 3.42 30.37
CA ASN A 736 2.18 3.13 29.30
C ASN A 736 3.51 2.57 29.85
N LEU A 737 3.46 1.60 30.76
CA LEU A 737 4.64 0.96 31.34
C LEU A 737 4.78 -0.49 30.91
N LEU A 738 6.02 -0.91 30.64
CA LEU A 738 6.40 -2.30 30.42
C LEU A 738 7.29 -2.78 31.56
N THR A 739 6.95 -3.92 32.13
CA THR A 739 7.84 -4.66 33.04
C THR A 739 8.47 -5.81 32.28
N VAL A 740 9.80 -5.85 32.26
CA VAL A 740 10.59 -6.85 31.56
C VAL A 740 11.51 -7.59 32.53
N VAL A 741 11.70 -8.87 32.30
CA VAL A 741 12.67 -9.73 33.00
C VAL A 741 13.89 -9.89 32.10
N ARG A 742 15.05 -9.48 32.59
CA ARG A 742 16.35 -9.63 31.92
C ARG A 742 16.86 -11.06 32.08
N PHE A 743 17.82 -11.47 31.25
CA PHE A 743 18.37 -12.83 31.31
C PHE A 743 19.12 -13.14 32.62
N ASP A 744 19.59 -12.11 33.33
CA ASP A 744 20.15 -12.23 34.69
C ASP A 744 19.08 -12.39 35.78
N GLY A 745 17.80 -12.50 35.41
CA GLY A 745 16.66 -12.61 36.31
C GLY A 745 16.17 -11.28 36.89
N SER A 746 16.85 -10.16 36.64
CA SER A 746 16.45 -8.86 37.17
C SER A 746 15.26 -8.26 36.43
N GLU A 747 14.38 -7.60 37.17
CA GLU A 747 13.22 -6.91 36.62
C GLU A 747 13.46 -5.42 36.43
N ARG A 748 12.91 -4.89 35.34
CA ARG A 748 12.90 -3.47 35.01
C ARG A 748 11.53 -3.05 34.51
N THR A 749 10.99 -1.99 35.11
CA THR A 749 9.77 -1.34 34.65
C THR A 749 10.13 0.01 34.04
N TYR A 750 9.69 0.27 32.81
CA TYR A 750 9.97 1.53 32.13
C TYR A 750 8.87 1.89 31.13
N ASP A 751 8.83 3.16 30.75
CA ASP A 751 7.99 3.66 29.66
C ASP A 751 8.69 3.42 28.32
N PRO A 752 8.07 2.68 27.36
CA PRO A 752 8.69 2.35 26.08
C PRO A 752 9.14 3.58 25.27
N ARG A 753 8.53 4.75 25.49
CA ARG A 753 8.95 6.02 24.86
C ARG A 753 10.40 6.41 25.21
N ARG A 754 10.92 5.95 26.35
CA ARG A 754 12.28 6.25 26.84
C ARG A 754 13.33 5.25 26.36
N GLN A 755 12.94 4.27 25.55
CA GLN A 755 13.84 3.24 25.07
C GLN A 755 13.82 3.15 23.54
N GLN A 756 14.96 3.48 22.93
CA GLN A 756 15.13 3.37 21.48
C GLN A 756 15.81 2.06 21.09
N GLY A 757 15.66 1.69 19.80
CA GLY A 757 16.37 0.55 19.23
C GLY A 757 15.86 -0.80 19.72
N VAL A 758 14.59 -0.90 20.06
CA VAL A 758 13.95 -2.16 20.49
C VAL A 758 13.47 -2.94 19.27
N SER A 759 13.87 -4.20 19.18
CA SER A 759 13.29 -5.19 18.28
C SER A 759 12.45 -6.18 19.11
N VAL A 760 11.24 -6.49 18.63
CA VAL A 760 10.28 -7.34 19.34
C VAL A 760 10.13 -8.67 18.60
N TYR A 761 10.16 -9.76 19.35
CA TYR A 761 10.09 -11.13 18.84
C TYR A 761 9.06 -11.95 19.60
N ARG A 762 8.55 -12.99 18.95
CA ARG A 762 7.83 -14.10 19.59
C ARG A 762 8.75 -15.31 19.67
N ASP A 763 8.76 -15.94 20.82
CA ASP A 763 9.41 -17.22 21.03
C ASP A 763 8.56 -18.34 20.39
N GLN A 764 9.19 -19.21 19.61
CA GLN A 764 8.54 -20.33 18.93
C GLN A 764 9.45 -21.55 18.94
N GLU A 765 8.90 -22.68 19.39
CA GLU A 765 9.58 -23.97 19.26
C GLU A 765 9.37 -24.53 17.85
N LYS A 766 10.45 -24.98 17.22
CA LYS A 766 10.42 -25.62 15.89
C LYS A 766 11.24 -26.90 15.90
N ALA A 767 10.77 -27.90 15.16
CA ALA A 767 11.49 -29.13 14.92
C ALA A 767 12.48 -28.97 13.77
N PHE A 768 13.69 -29.47 13.97
CA PHE A 768 14.74 -29.59 12.96
C PHE A 768 15.34 -30.99 13.00
N SER A 769 15.82 -31.45 11.85
CA SER A 769 16.41 -32.76 11.63
C SER A 769 17.71 -32.63 10.83
N VAL A 770 18.56 -33.66 10.94
CA VAL A 770 19.75 -33.75 10.07
C VAL A 770 19.31 -33.80 8.61
N GLY A 771 19.96 -32.98 7.77
CA GLY A 771 19.62 -32.77 6.36
C GLY A 771 18.71 -31.56 6.11
N ASP A 772 18.16 -30.91 7.14
CA ASP A 772 17.31 -29.74 6.95
C ASP A 772 18.06 -28.53 6.38
N ARG A 773 17.34 -27.71 5.63
CA ARG A 773 17.81 -26.38 5.23
C ARG A 773 17.47 -25.37 6.32
N LEU A 774 18.44 -24.55 6.68
CA LEU A 774 18.33 -23.50 7.68
C LEU A 774 18.60 -22.13 7.04
N GLN A 775 17.84 -21.12 7.44
CA GLN A 775 18.04 -19.72 7.07
C GLN A 775 18.23 -18.86 8.31
N PHE A 776 19.29 -18.07 8.34
CA PHE A 776 19.52 -17.08 9.40
C PHE A 776 18.65 -15.83 9.18
N SER A 777 17.98 -15.35 10.23
CA SER A 777 17.10 -14.16 10.16
C SER A 777 17.76 -12.88 10.69
N THR A 778 18.94 -12.99 11.31
CA THR A 778 19.80 -11.86 11.69
C THR A 778 21.28 -12.21 11.44
N PRO A 779 22.17 -11.22 11.26
CA PRO A 779 23.60 -11.49 11.14
C PRO A 779 24.18 -12.01 12.47
N ALA A 780 24.98 -13.08 12.41
CA ALA A 780 25.73 -13.61 13.55
C ALA A 780 27.23 -13.32 13.36
N LYS A 781 27.76 -12.35 14.12
CA LYS A 781 29.15 -11.85 13.98
C LYS A 781 30.11 -12.35 15.06
N SER A 782 29.83 -13.47 15.73
CA SER A 782 30.84 -14.10 16.59
C SER A 782 32.06 -14.50 15.74
N ALA A 783 33.23 -14.60 16.39
CA ALA A 783 34.49 -14.87 15.71
C ALA A 783 34.43 -16.12 14.81
N ASP A 784 33.61 -17.10 15.21
CA ASP A 784 33.50 -18.43 14.59
C ASP A 784 32.34 -18.56 13.59
N LEU A 785 31.25 -17.78 13.70
CA LEU A 785 30.10 -17.88 12.77
C LEU A 785 30.22 -16.98 11.54
N LYS A 786 30.51 -15.68 11.69
CA LYS A 786 30.52 -14.68 10.59
C LYS A 786 29.43 -14.89 9.51
N VAL A 787 28.18 -15.06 9.91
CA VAL A 787 27.04 -15.34 9.01
C VAL A 787 26.25 -14.05 8.71
N ALA A 788 25.86 -13.86 7.46
CA ALA A 788 25.01 -12.75 7.03
C ALA A 788 23.52 -13.05 7.22
N ASN A 789 22.69 -12.02 7.35
CA ASN A 789 21.23 -12.18 7.31
C ASN A 789 20.79 -12.84 5.99
N ARG A 790 19.85 -13.79 6.09
CA ARG A 790 19.26 -14.60 5.01
C ARG A 790 20.22 -15.58 4.33
N GLU A 791 21.40 -15.80 4.90
CA GLU A 791 22.31 -16.86 4.44
C GLU A 791 21.69 -18.24 4.71
N LEU A 792 21.91 -19.18 3.78
CA LEU A 792 21.37 -20.54 3.81
C LEU A 792 22.47 -21.54 4.18
N ALA A 793 22.07 -22.58 4.91
CA ALA A 793 22.93 -23.68 5.29
C ALA A 793 22.15 -24.99 5.37
N THR A 794 22.87 -26.11 5.34
CA THR A 794 22.31 -27.46 5.57
C THR A 794 22.84 -28.01 6.88
N ILE A 795 21.96 -28.60 7.69
CA ILE A 795 22.33 -29.25 8.95
C ILE A 795 22.99 -30.60 8.64
N GLU A 796 24.28 -30.75 8.94
CA GLU A 796 25.04 -32.01 8.75
C GLU A 796 24.95 -32.93 9.97
N SER A 797 24.88 -32.37 11.19
CA SER A 797 24.64 -33.14 12.40
C SER A 797 24.02 -32.28 13.50
N ILE A 798 23.30 -32.93 14.40
CA ILE A 798 22.78 -32.35 15.64
C ILE A 798 23.28 -33.24 16.78
N THR A 799 23.80 -32.61 17.83
CA THR A 799 24.26 -33.30 19.03
C THR A 799 23.15 -33.34 20.09
N ASP A 800 23.25 -34.25 21.06
CA ASP A 800 22.23 -34.43 22.13
C ASP A 800 21.95 -33.15 22.93
N ASP A 801 22.92 -32.23 23.02
CA ASP A 801 22.76 -30.94 23.71
C ASP A 801 22.16 -29.82 22.84
N GLY A 802 21.77 -30.15 21.61
CA GLY A 802 21.12 -29.26 20.65
C GLY A 802 22.07 -28.45 19.76
N ARG A 803 23.40 -28.60 19.89
CA ARG A 803 24.34 -27.92 18.98
C ARG A 803 24.32 -28.56 17.59
N MET A 804 24.38 -27.72 16.57
CA MET A 804 24.29 -28.10 15.16
C MET A 804 25.64 -27.88 14.45
N GLN A 805 26.02 -28.81 13.57
CA GLN A 805 27.04 -28.56 12.56
C GLN A 805 26.36 -28.20 11.24
N LEU A 806 26.69 -27.02 10.71
CA LEU A 806 26.07 -26.48 9.50
C LEU A 806 27.07 -26.41 8.36
N LYS A 807 26.67 -26.86 7.18
CA LYS A 807 27.38 -26.60 5.93
C LYS A 807 26.75 -25.40 5.24
N MET A 808 27.49 -24.31 5.13
CA MET A 808 27.00 -23.09 4.50
C MET A 808 26.99 -23.23 2.97
N ASP A 809 25.95 -22.73 2.32
CA ASP A 809 25.85 -22.72 0.85
C ASP A 809 26.95 -21.86 0.23
N ARG A 810 27.26 -20.73 0.87
CA ARG A 810 28.32 -19.81 0.44
C ARG A 810 29.69 -20.33 0.87
N GLY A 811 30.51 -20.70 -0.12
CA GLY A 811 31.90 -21.11 0.08
C GLY A 811 32.07 -22.49 0.73
N GLY A 812 30.99 -23.22 1.05
CA GLY A 812 31.04 -24.59 1.56
C GLY A 812 31.64 -24.74 2.96
N ARG A 813 31.81 -23.64 3.71
CA ARG A 813 32.39 -23.66 5.06
C ARG A 813 31.50 -24.44 6.01
N ARG A 814 32.11 -25.18 6.94
CA ARG A 814 31.43 -25.82 8.07
C ARG A 814 31.51 -24.94 9.29
N VAL A 815 30.38 -24.73 9.98
CA VAL A 815 30.32 -23.94 11.22
C VAL A 815 29.57 -24.67 12.31
N SER A 816 30.10 -24.56 13.53
CA SER A 816 29.41 -25.00 14.73
C SER A 816 28.44 -23.91 15.17
N PHE A 817 27.19 -24.28 15.46
CA PHE A 817 26.11 -23.37 15.77
C PHE A 817 25.38 -23.81 17.04
N ASP A 818 25.28 -22.94 18.03
CA ASP A 818 24.42 -23.13 19.21
C ASP A 818 23.15 -22.29 19.07
N PRO A 819 21.99 -22.92 18.84
CA PRO A 819 20.71 -22.23 18.73
C PRO A 819 20.32 -21.40 19.95
N ARG A 820 20.81 -21.73 21.14
CA ARG A 820 20.46 -21.03 22.39
C ARG A 820 21.16 -19.67 22.48
N GLU A 821 22.38 -19.58 21.94
CA GLU A 821 23.13 -18.32 21.86
C GLU A 821 22.67 -17.46 20.67
N HIS A 822 22.17 -18.10 19.63
CA HIS A 822 21.78 -17.46 18.37
C HIS A 822 20.40 -17.92 17.88
N PRO A 823 19.30 -17.57 18.60
CA PRO A 823 17.96 -18.09 18.31
C PRO A 823 17.28 -17.44 17.09
N HIS A 824 18.02 -16.78 16.20
CA HIS A 824 17.50 -16.02 15.07
C HIS A 824 17.66 -16.79 13.74
N PHE A 825 16.86 -17.83 13.57
CA PHE A 825 16.88 -18.67 12.38
C PHE A 825 15.51 -19.33 12.13
N ASP A 826 15.34 -19.89 10.94
CA ASP A 826 14.13 -20.59 10.50
C ASP A 826 14.50 -21.68 9.49
N HIS A 827 13.53 -22.50 9.07
CA HIS A 827 13.66 -23.37 7.91
C HIS A 827 13.94 -22.57 6.64
N GLY A 828 14.85 -23.09 5.82
CA GLY A 828 15.42 -22.44 4.63
C GLY A 828 14.95 -23.00 3.29
N TYR A 829 13.81 -23.70 3.24
CA TYR A 829 13.26 -24.25 1.99
C TYR A 829 12.49 -23.20 1.17
N ALA A 830 11.67 -22.40 1.85
CA ALA A 830 10.86 -21.35 1.28
C ALA A 830 11.25 -19.97 1.81
N VAL A 831 11.16 -18.97 0.94
CA VAL A 831 11.44 -17.56 1.25
C VAL A 831 10.31 -16.68 0.77
N THR A 832 10.18 -15.49 1.35
CA THR A 832 9.29 -14.47 0.79
C THR A 832 9.87 -13.85 -0.48
N SER A 833 9.03 -13.29 -1.35
CA SER A 833 9.47 -12.63 -2.59
C SER A 833 10.49 -11.48 -2.34
N HIS A 834 10.31 -10.68 -1.29
CA HIS A 834 11.33 -9.68 -0.90
C HIS A 834 12.67 -10.32 -0.48
N SER A 835 12.62 -11.44 0.24
CA SER A 835 13.81 -12.14 0.73
C SER A 835 14.55 -12.87 -0.40
N SER A 836 13.87 -13.24 -1.48
CA SER A 836 14.48 -13.87 -2.66
C SER A 836 15.20 -12.87 -3.58
N GLN A 837 15.05 -11.57 -3.37
CA GLN A 837 15.65 -10.57 -4.26
C GLN A 837 17.17 -10.70 -4.36
N GLY A 838 17.63 -10.76 -5.60
CA GLY A 838 19.01 -11.03 -6.03
C GLY A 838 19.49 -12.49 -5.83
N GLN A 839 18.67 -13.40 -5.30
CA GLN A 839 19.00 -14.83 -5.31
C GLN A 839 18.85 -15.41 -6.73
N THR A 840 19.44 -16.57 -6.98
CA THR A 840 19.33 -17.33 -8.23
C THR A 840 19.23 -18.81 -7.88
N ALA A 841 18.36 -19.54 -8.59
CA ALA A 841 18.19 -20.98 -8.46
C ALA A 841 18.00 -21.59 -9.85
N ASP A 842 18.28 -22.88 -10.03
CA ASP A 842 17.98 -23.54 -11.31
C ASP A 842 16.47 -23.64 -11.51
N ARG A 843 15.73 -23.95 -10.44
CA ARG A 843 14.27 -24.10 -10.45
C ARG A 843 13.64 -23.21 -9.39
N VAL A 844 12.49 -22.63 -9.71
CA VAL A 844 11.70 -21.84 -8.75
C VAL A 844 10.26 -22.34 -8.71
N LEU A 845 9.73 -22.56 -7.51
CA LEU A 845 8.32 -22.88 -7.27
C LEU A 845 7.66 -21.69 -6.57
N ILE A 846 6.59 -21.16 -7.15
CA ILE A 846 5.96 -19.92 -6.69
C ILE A 846 4.56 -20.25 -6.21
N HIS A 847 4.29 -19.97 -4.93
CA HIS A 847 2.94 -20.06 -4.39
C HIS A 847 2.19 -18.76 -4.64
N VAL A 848 0.98 -18.85 -5.19
CA VAL A 848 0.07 -17.71 -5.34
C VAL A 848 -1.31 -18.12 -4.86
N ASP A 849 -1.94 -17.30 -4.04
CA ASP A 849 -3.34 -17.47 -3.66
C ASP A 849 -4.09 -16.18 -3.99
N THR A 850 -4.90 -16.21 -5.03
CA THR A 850 -5.64 -15.05 -5.52
C THR A 850 -6.73 -14.57 -4.56
N GLU A 851 -7.06 -15.34 -3.53
CA GLU A 851 -8.03 -15.00 -2.48
C GLU A 851 -7.38 -14.51 -1.17
N LEU A 852 -6.04 -14.49 -1.11
CA LEU A 852 -5.31 -14.05 0.07
C LEU A 852 -5.73 -12.63 0.48
N GLY A 853 -6.05 -12.43 1.77
CA GLY A 853 -6.51 -11.16 2.30
C GLY A 853 -5.50 -10.01 2.18
N ALA A 854 -4.22 -10.33 2.01
CA ALA A 854 -3.13 -9.38 1.77
C ALA A 854 -2.95 -9.10 0.27
N LYS A 855 -4.01 -8.52 -0.34
CA LYS A 855 -4.11 -8.26 -1.79
C LYS A 855 -2.97 -7.43 -2.39
N ASP A 856 -2.24 -6.70 -1.56
CA ASP A 856 -1.13 -5.84 -1.99
C ASP A 856 0.19 -6.60 -2.13
N LEU A 857 0.31 -7.81 -1.56
CA LEU A 857 1.50 -8.66 -1.71
C LEU A 857 1.56 -9.35 -3.08
N LEU A 858 0.39 -9.56 -3.71
CA LEU A 858 0.28 -10.04 -5.08
C LEU A 858 0.25 -8.84 -6.03
N ASN A 859 1.34 -8.65 -6.76
CA ASN A 859 1.56 -7.51 -7.62
C ASN A 859 2.62 -7.81 -8.70
N ASN A 860 2.82 -6.85 -9.60
CA ASN A 860 3.71 -6.96 -10.75
C ASN A 860 5.18 -7.17 -10.34
N ARG A 861 5.63 -6.52 -9.26
CA ARG A 861 6.99 -6.65 -8.71
C ARG A 861 7.22 -8.05 -8.14
N MET A 862 6.25 -8.61 -7.41
CA MET A 862 6.32 -9.99 -6.92
C MET A 862 6.45 -10.97 -8.09
N ALA A 863 5.63 -10.82 -9.13
CA ALA A 863 5.68 -11.69 -10.31
C ALA A 863 7.06 -11.64 -10.97
N TYR A 864 7.56 -10.42 -11.23
CA TYR A 864 8.87 -10.24 -11.85
C TYR A 864 10.00 -10.78 -10.98
N VAL A 865 10.03 -10.44 -9.69
CA VAL A 865 11.06 -10.89 -8.77
C VAL A 865 11.04 -12.40 -8.60
N ALA A 866 9.88 -13.04 -8.44
CA ALA A 866 9.80 -14.47 -8.21
C ALA A 866 10.21 -15.29 -9.45
N VAL A 867 9.65 -14.97 -10.63
CA VAL A 867 9.91 -15.71 -11.87
C VAL A 867 11.37 -15.53 -12.32
N SER A 868 11.93 -14.33 -12.21
CA SER A 868 13.29 -14.04 -12.67
C SER A 868 14.41 -14.74 -11.86
N ARG A 869 14.10 -15.38 -10.72
CA ARG A 869 15.09 -16.17 -9.95
C ARG A 869 15.44 -17.49 -10.59
N GLY A 870 14.57 -18.03 -11.45
CA GLY A 870 14.78 -19.31 -12.11
C GLY A 870 15.72 -19.17 -13.30
N ALA A 871 16.83 -19.88 -13.28
CA ALA A 871 17.76 -19.95 -14.39
C ALA A 871 17.25 -20.93 -15.48
N ARG A 872 16.65 -22.05 -15.10
CA ARG A 872 16.15 -23.07 -16.05
C ARG A 872 14.64 -23.22 -15.99
N ASP A 873 14.06 -23.12 -14.80
CA ASP A 873 12.62 -23.34 -14.60
C ASP A 873 11.99 -22.42 -13.56
N ALA A 874 10.73 -22.05 -13.78
CA ALA A 874 9.88 -21.29 -12.87
C ALA A 874 8.43 -21.75 -13.01
N GLN A 875 7.84 -22.27 -11.93
CA GLN A 875 6.49 -22.82 -11.92
C GLN A 875 5.61 -22.08 -10.90
N ILE A 876 4.37 -21.75 -11.26
CA ILE A 876 3.39 -21.09 -10.39
C ILE A 876 2.31 -22.10 -9.98
N PHE A 877 2.07 -22.19 -8.68
CA PHE A 877 0.96 -22.94 -8.08
C PHE A 877 -0.09 -21.94 -7.58
N THR A 878 -1.27 -21.95 -8.20
CA THR A 878 -2.36 -20.99 -7.92
C THR A 878 -3.67 -21.70 -7.53
N ASN A 879 -4.55 -21.03 -6.81
CA ASN A 879 -5.92 -21.51 -6.58
C ASN A 879 -6.86 -21.23 -7.77
N ASP A 880 -6.51 -20.26 -8.62
CA ASP A 880 -7.35 -19.79 -9.72
C ASP A 880 -6.44 -19.26 -10.84
N ARG A 881 -6.41 -19.95 -12.00
CA ARG A 881 -5.59 -19.56 -13.14
C ARG A 881 -6.14 -18.32 -13.85
N GLU A 882 -7.46 -18.13 -13.85
CA GLU A 882 -8.12 -17.02 -14.55
C GLU A 882 -7.89 -15.68 -13.85
N LYS A 883 -7.92 -15.66 -12.51
CA LYS A 883 -7.64 -14.44 -11.72
C LYS A 883 -6.16 -14.10 -11.62
N LEU A 884 -5.26 -15.02 -11.98
CA LEU A 884 -3.82 -14.88 -11.78
C LEU A 884 -3.22 -13.64 -12.49
N PRO A 885 -3.52 -13.35 -13.77
CA PRO A 885 -3.03 -12.15 -14.44
C PRO A 885 -3.49 -10.85 -13.76
N GLN A 886 -4.74 -10.82 -13.28
CA GLN A 886 -5.27 -9.65 -12.57
C GLN A 886 -4.63 -9.47 -11.19
N ALA A 887 -4.40 -10.57 -10.46
CA ALA A 887 -3.78 -10.54 -9.15
C ALA A 887 -2.32 -10.08 -9.24
N LEU A 888 -1.54 -10.65 -10.17
CA LEU A 888 -0.14 -10.31 -10.38
C LEU A 888 0.05 -9.04 -11.21
N GLY A 889 -0.95 -8.54 -11.94
CA GLY A 889 -0.85 -7.33 -12.74
C GLY A 889 -1.04 -6.02 -11.97
N ARG A 890 -1.33 -6.07 -10.66
CA ARG A 890 -1.54 -4.87 -9.84
C ARG A 890 -0.23 -4.11 -9.69
N ASP A 891 -0.31 -2.79 -9.85
CA ASP A 891 0.76 -1.88 -9.49
C ASP A 891 0.56 -1.38 -8.05
N VAL A 892 1.59 -1.54 -7.23
CA VAL A 892 1.62 -1.12 -5.82
C VAL A 892 2.86 -0.27 -5.53
N SER A 893 3.44 0.35 -6.56
CA SER A 893 4.56 1.26 -6.39
C SER A 893 4.29 2.31 -5.32
N GLN A 894 5.30 2.55 -4.49
CA GLN A 894 5.29 3.66 -3.57
C GLN A 894 5.14 4.98 -4.32
N GLN A 895 4.30 5.86 -3.79
CA GLN A 895 4.15 7.21 -4.32
C GLN A 895 5.30 8.08 -3.81
N SER A 896 5.79 9.01 -4.64
CA SER A 896 6.72 10.06 -4.21
C SER A 896 5.93 11.24 -3.66
N ALA A 897 6.41 11.85 -2.58
CA ALA A 897 5.81 13.08 -2.04
C ALA A 897 6.01 14.27 -2.99
N HIS A 898 7.17 14.33 -3.64
CA HIS A 898 7.54 15.34 -4.62
C HIS A 898 7.52 14.74 -6.03
N ILE A 899 6.66 15.30 -6.88
CA ILE A 899 6.59 14.96 -8.29
C ILE A 899 7.50 15.93 -9.05
N ALA A 900 8.66 15.46 -9.52
CA ALA A 900 9.63 16.27 -10.27
C ALA A 900 9.10 16.82 -11.62
N ARG A 901 7.88 16.43 -12.05
CA ARG A 901 7.28 16.93 -13.30
C ARG A 901 6.95 18.42 -13.25
N GLU A 902 6.74 19.01 -12.07
CA GLU A 902 6.46 20.45 -11.96
C GLU A 902 7.67 21.34 -12.22
N GLU A 903 8.90 20.81 -12.16
CA GLU A 903 10.10 21.56 -12.53
C GLU A 903 10.45 21.44 -14.02
N LYS A 904 9.88 20.47 -14.76
CA LYS A 904 10.10 20.37 -16.22
C LYS A 904 9.45 21.48 -17.05
N GLN A 905 8.57 22.29 -16.47
CA GLN A 905 8.06 23.51 -17.11
C GLN A 905 8.78 24.79 -16.67
N VAL A 906 9.67 24.72 -15.68
CA VAL A 906 10.35 25.92 -15.13
C VAL A 906 11.89 25.81 -15.20
N GLU A 907 12.47 24.62 -15.38
CA GLU A 907 13.92 24.40 -15.52
C GLU A 907 14.32 23.95 -16.95
N LYS A 908 14.05 24.79 -17.92
CA LYS A 908 15.05 25.11 -18.95
C LYS A 908 14.96 26.62 -19.09
N GLY A 909 16.05 27.34 -18.85
CA GLY A 909 16.15 28.81 -18.79
C GLY A 909 15.63 29.51 -20.04
N ILE A 910 14.33 29.48 -20.21
CA ILE A 910 13.51 30.08 -21.24
C ILE A 910 12.39 30.71 -20.40
N SER A 911 12.44 32.02 -20.23
CA SER A 911 11.37 32.77 -19.58
C SER A 911 10.01 32.45 -20.23
N ARG A 912 8.91 32.67 -19.53
CA ARG A 912 7.56 32.50 -20.11
C ARG A 912 7.40 33.26 -21.44
N GLU A 913 8.04 34.43 -21.54
CA GLU A 913 8.10 35.24 -22.76
C GLU A 913 8.89 34.55 -23.89
N GLU A 914 10.01 33.89 -23.59
CA GLU A 914 10.78 33.13 -24.60
C GLU A 914 10.07 31.82 -25.01
N HIS A 915 9.33 31.19 -24.09
CA HIS A 915 8.54 29.98 -24.43
C HIS A 915 7.37 30.36 -25.33
N GLU A 916 6.65 31.44 -25.01
CA GLU A 916 5.61 31.99 -25.88
C GLU A 916 6.20 32.44 -27.23
N ARG A 917 7.33 33.18 -27.25
CA ARG A 917 8.00 33.61 -28.48
C ARG A 917 8.34 32.44 -29.40
N HIS A 918 8.90 31.37 -28.86
CA HIS A 918 9.31 30.27 -29.70
C HIS A 918 8.14 29.39 -30.11
N TRP A 919 7.18 29.07 -29.22
CA TRP A 919 6.16 28.03 -29.51
C TRP A 919 4.84 28.61 -30.03
N ALA A 920 4.57 29.91 -29.87
CA ALA A 920 3.35 30.53 -30.41
C ALA A 920 3.20 30.37 -31.93
N PRO A 921 4.23 30.56 -32.78
CA PRO A 921 4.09 30.37 -34.21
C PRO A 921 3.70 28.95 -34.61
N LEU A 922 4.28 27.94 -33.94
CA LEU A 922 3.94 26.53 -34.16
C LEU A 922 2.51 26.20 -33.71
N ASN A 923 2.11 26.68 -32.52
CA ASN A 923 0.79 26.43 -31.95
C ASN A 923 -0.35 27.19 -32.66
N GLN A 924 -0.03 28.28 -33.36
CA GLN A 924 -0.99 28.98 -34.22
C GLN A 924 -1.12 28.32 -35.60
N ALA A 925 -0.04 27.71 -36.10
CA ALA A 925 0.01 27.16 -37.44
C ALA A 925 -0.38 25.67 -37.52
N LEU A 926 -0.37 24.93 -36.40
CA LEU A 926 -0.67 23.50 -36.31
C LEU A 926 -1.67 23.19 -35.17
N SER A 927 -2.36 22.06 -35.26
CA SER A 927 -3.21 21.59 -34.15
C SER A 927 -2.38 21.21 -32.90
N PRO A 928 -2.97 21.23 -31.69
CA PRO A 928 -2.26 20.85 -30.47
C PRO A 928 -1.63 19.45 -30.50
N ASP A 929 -2.21 18.51 -31.24
CA ASP A 929 -1.70 17.14 -31.36
C ASP A 929 -0.58 17.03 -32.40
N GLU A 930 -0.57 17.87 -33.43
CA GLU A 930 0.54 17.98 -34.39
C GLU A 930 1.72 18.74 -33.78
N ALA A 931 1.49 19.87 -33.10
CA ALA A 931 2.54 20.70 -32.53
C ALA A 931 3.37 19.97 -31.44
N LYS A 932 2.73 19.11 -30.62
CA LYS A 932 3.42 18.31 -29.59
C LYS A 932 4.44 17.31 -30.15
N GLN A 933 4.40 17.02 -31.45
CA GLN A 933 5.32 16.10 -32.11
C GLN A 933 6.63 16.78 -32.55
N PHE A 934 6.77 18.09 -32.29
CA PHE A 934 7.95 18.86 -32.66
C PHE A 934 8.59 19.52 -31.44
N ALA A 935 9.92 19.62 -31.46
CA ALA A 935 10.72 20.40 -30.51
C ALA A 935 11.44 21.52 -31.27
N TRP A 936 11.48 22.75 -30.75
CA TRP A 936 12.21 23.78 -31.47
C TRP A 936 13.73 23.58 -31.45
N ARG A 937 14.35 24.13 -32.49
CA ARG A 937 15.76 23.97 -32.81
C ARG A 937 16.51 25.29 -32.74
N ILE A 938 16.05 26.30 -33.47
CA ILE A 938 16.77 27.55 -33.67
C ILE A 938 15.84 28.63 -34.22
N GLU A 939 16.12 29.88 -33.87
CA GLU A 939 15.55 31.09 -34.46
C GLU A 939 16.62 31.78 -35.33
N THR A 940 16.29 32.06 -36.59
CA THR A 940 17.17 32.80 -37.52
C THR A 940 16.38 33.95 -38.13
N GLY A 941 16.59 35.18 -37.63
CA GLY A 941 15.75 36.33 -38.02
C GLY A 941 14.33 36.15 -37.50
N THR A 942 13.32 36.19 -38.38
CA THR A 942 11.92 35.90 -38.01
C THR A 942 11.56 34.41 -38.16
N ILE A 943 12.47 33.58 -38.71
CA ILE A 943 12.20 32.17 -38.97
C ILE A 943 12.51 31.31 -37.75
N GLN A 944 11.49 30.61 -37.25
CA GLN A 944 11.57 29.59 -36.23
C GLN A 944 11.66 28.20 -36.87
N SER A 945 12.60 27.38 -36.40
CA SER A 945 12.79 26.02 -36.91
C SER A 945 12.42 24.97 -35.85
N TYR A 946 11.65 23.96 -36.23
CA TYR A 946 11.17 22.91 -35.36
C TYR A 946 11.50 21.53 -35.90
N GLN A 947 12.00 20.65 -35.03
CA GLN A 947 12.42 19.29 -35.37
C GLN A 947 11.36 18.29 -34.91
N HIS A 948 10.90 17.45 -35.83
CA HIS A 948 9.98 16.36 -35.51
C HIS A 948 10.67 15.30 -34.65
N LEU A 949 10.04 14.91 -33.55
CA LEU A 949 10.66 14.09 -32.49
C LEU A 949 11.04 12.68 -32.97
N GLU A 950 10.27 12.09 -33.90
CA GLU A 950 10.48 10.72 -34.35
C GLU A 950 11.33 10.63 -35.63
N THR A 951 11.04 11.47 -36.62
CA THR A 951 11.72 11.44 -37.94
C THR A 951 12.98 12.30 -37.98
N GLN A 952 13.19 13.15 -36.97
CA GLN A 952 14.28 14.11 -36.86
C GLN A 952 14.32 15.17 -37.98
N ARG A 953 13.30 15.24 -38.84
CA ARG A 953 13.18 16.23 -39.94
C ARG A 953 12.77 17.60 -39.40
N VAL A 954 13.19 18.66 -40.09
CA VAL A 954 13.02 20.04 -39.64
C VAL A 954 12.01 20.78 -40.51
N LEU A 955 11.29 21.68 -39.87
CA LEU A 955 10.20 22.46 -40.41
C LEU A 955 10.44 23.93 -40.05
N HIS A 956 10.28 24.85 -41.00
CA HIS A 956 10.59 26.27 -40.82
C HIS A 956 9.31 27.11 -40.92
N ILE A 957 9.09 28.01 -39.96
CA ILE A 957 7.91 28.87 -39.87
C ILE A 957 8.37 30.31 -39.63
N ASP A 958 7.85 31.27 -40.38
CA ASP A 958 8.04 32.69 -40.07
C ASP A 958 7.13 33.11 -38.91
N GLY A 959 7.74 33.47 -37.79
CA GLY A 959 7.06 33.87 -36.57
C GLY A 959 6.23 35.15 -36.70
N ALA A 960 6.42 35.95 -37.75
CA ALA A 960 5.66 37.17 -37.98
C ALA A 960 4.32 36.95 -38.72
N ASN A 961 4.22 35.91 -39.56
CA ASN A 961 3.08 35.71 -40.45
C ASN A 961 2.58 34.26 -40.54
N GLY A 962 3.24 33.29 -39.88
CA GLY A 962 2.87 31.88 -39.86
C GLY A 962 3.18 31.10 -41.15
N GLN A 963 3.90 31.69 -42.10
CA GLN A 963 4.24 31.08 -43.38
C GLN A 963 5.31 29.99 -43.22
N PHE A 964 5.10 28.83 -43.83
CA PHE A 964 6.07 27.73 -43.83
C PHE A 964 7.07 27.85 -44.97
N TYR A 965 8.29 27.38 -44.74
CA TYR A 965 9.39 27.41 -45.72
C TYR A 965 10.10 26.05 -45.82
N ARG A 966 10.61 25.76 -47.02
CA ARG A 966 11.60 24.69 -47.23
C ARG A 966 13.00 25.16 -46.85
N GLN A 967 13.91 24.21 -46.70
CA GLN A 967 15.33 24.47 -46.37
C GLN A 967 16.04 25.37 -47.41
N ASP A 968 15.52 25.43 -48.65
CA ASP A 968 16.01 26.30 -49.73
C ASP A 968 15.40 27.72 -49.71
N GLY A 969 14.53 28.04 -48.74
CA GLY A 969 13.90 29.35 -48.58
C GLY A 969 12.62 29.56 -49.37
N ASN A 970 12.10 28.54 -50.09
CA ASN A 970 10.85 28.66 -50.83
C ASN A 970 9.62 28.48 -49.91
N PRO A 971 8.58 29.33 -50.03
CA PRO A 971 7.36 29.22 -49.22
C PRO A 971 6.55 27.97 -49.62
N ILE A 972 6.01 27.28 -48.61
CA ILE A 972 5.19 26.08 -48.76
C ILE A 972 3.95 26.15 -47.86
N THR A 973 2.96 25.32 -48.16
CA THR A 973 1.78 25.18 -47.29
C THR A 973 2.10 24.36 -46.03
N ALA A 974 1.34 24.56 -44.95
CA ALA A 974 1.43 23.77 -43.71
C ALA A 974 1.37 22.26 -43.99
N ARG A 975 0.50 21.86 -44.93
CA ARG A 975 0.34 20.46 -45.34
C ARG A 975 1.60 19.92 -46.02
N GLN A 976 2.18 20.66 -46.95
CA GLN A 976 3.44 20.26 -47.60
C GLN A 976 4.61 20.19 -46.60
N ALA A 977 4.59 21.03 -45.58
CA ALA A 977 5.58 21.02 -44.51
C ALA A 977 5.42 19.77 -43.62
N LEU A 978 4.19 19.44 -43.22
CA LEU A 978 3.87 18.23 -42.45
C LEU A 978 4.16 16.95 -43.24
N ASP A 979 3.75 16.87 -44.51
CA ASP A 979 4.04 15.73 -45.39
C ASP A 979 5.55 15.49 -45.54
N HIS A 980 6.36 16.57 -45.44
CA HIS A 980 7.81 16.48 -45.45
C HIS A 980 8.38 16.02 -44.10
N ALA A 981 7.87 16.52 -42.98
CA ALA A 981 8.45 16.26 -41.66
C ALA A 981 7.93 14.97 -40.99
N MET A 982 6.72 14.53 -41.29
CA MET A 982 6.05 13.39 -40.63
C MET A 982 6.31 12.05 -41.35
N PRO A 983 6.09 10.89 -40.70
CA PRO A 983 6.17 9.57 -41.34
C PRO A 983 5.16 9.40 -42.48
N THR A 984 5.55 8.76 -43.58
CA THR A 984 4.67 8.54 -44.75
C THR A 984 3.53 7.57 -44.41
N GLY A 985 2.27 8.02 -44.52
CA GLY A 985 1.07 7.18 -44.36
C GLY A 985 -0.01 7.70 -43.38
N VAL A 986 0.21 8.85 -42.75
CA VAL A 986 -0.75 9.47 -41.80
C VAL A 986 -1.80 10.29 -42.56
N ARG A 987 -3.10 10.09 -42.30
CA ARG A 987 -4.18 10.95 -42.83
C ARG A 987 -4.32 12.20 -41.94
N HIS A 988 -4.09 13.38 -42.52
CA HIS A 988 -4.24 14.67 -41.82
C HIS A 988 -5.69 15.18 -41.84
N SER A 989 -6.11 15.86 -40.77
CA SER A 989 -7.43 16.50 -40.66
C SER A 989 -7.56 17.70 -41.61
N GLN A 990 -8.66 17.76 -42.38
CA GLN A 990 -9.03 18.96 -43.12
C GLN A 990 -9.47 20.05 -42.13
N SER A 991 -8.71 21.13 -42.01
CA SER A 991 -9.10 22.31 -41.23
C SER A 991 -8.68 23.59 -41.96
N ALA A 992 -9.70 24.27 -42.48
CA ALA A 992 -9.80 25.68 -42.89
C ALA A 992 -8.71 26.27 -43.82
N GLU A 993 -9.08 26.46 -45.08
CA GLU A 993 -8.54 27.52 -45.94
C GLU A 993 -8.67 28.88 -45.24
N LEU A 994 -7.55 29.55 -45.00
CA LEU A 994 -7.50 30.96 -44.61
C LEU A 994 -8.14 31.79 -45.73
N THR A 995 -9.33 32.31 -45.42
CA THR A 995 -10.02 33.30 -46.23
C THR A 995 -9.21 34.57 -46.32
N GLN A 996 -9.16 35.11 -47.54
CA GLN A 996 -8.52 36.36 -47.92
C GLN A 996 -8.95 37.52 -46.99
N ARG A 997 -7.97 38.38 -46.66
CA ARG A 997 -8.18 39.67 -45.98
C ARG A 997 -9.24 40.49 -46.73
N PRO A 998 -10.28 41.04 -46.07
CA PRO A 998 -11.07 42.10 -46.67
C PRO A 998 -10.28 43.41 -46.63
N GLU A 999 -10.32 44.13 -47.75
CA GLU A 999 -9.74 45.45 -47.95
C GLU A 999 -10.28 46.46 -46.92
N MET A 1000 -9.37 47.26 -46.37
CA MET A 1000 -9.68 48.45 -45.58
C MET A 1000 -10.19 49.56 -46.49
N PRO A 1001 -11.28 50.28 -46.15
CA PRO A 1001 -11.62 51.51 -46.84
C PRO A 1001 -10.67 52.64 -46.42
N GLU A 1002 -10.20 53.40 -47.41
CA GLU A 1002 -9.48 54.66 -47.23
C GLU A 1002 -10.32 55.66 -46.41
N ILE A 1003 -9.74 56.22 -45.35
CA ILE A 1003 -10.23 57.46 -44.73
C ILE A 1003 -9.07 58.45 -44.70
N GLU A 1004 -9.26 59.53 -45.47
CA GLU A 1004 -8.39 60.68 -45.62
C GLU A 1004 -8.09 61.39 -44.29
N ARG A 1005 -6.88 61.94 -44.21
CA ARG A 1005 -6.46 62.87 -43.17
C ARG A 1005 -7.18 64.21 -43.33
N SER A 1006 -7.86 64.67 -42.28
CA SER A 1006 -8.14 66.10 -42.06
C SER A 1006 -8.21 66.44 -40.56
N ILE A 1007 -7.10 67.00 -40.08
CA ILE A 1007 -6.96 68.12 -39.11
C ILE A 1007 -8.22 68.56 -38.35
N GLY A 1008 -8.16 68.64 -37.01
CA GLY A 1008 -9.08 69.50 -36.25
C GLY A 1008 -9.16 69.27 -34.74
N ARG A 1009 -8.50 70.16 -34.00
CA ARG A 1009 -8.60 70.47 -32.55
C ARG A 1009 -9.95 70.17 -31.86
N GLY A 1010 -9.89 69.85 -30.56
CA GLY A 1010 -10.82 70.42 -29.58
C GLY A 1010 -11.29 69.51 -28.46
N HIS A 1011 -10.80 69.79 -27.25
CA HIS A 1011 -11.44 69.69 -25.93
C HIS A 1011 -12.72 68.85 -25.71
N GLY A 1012 -12.70 68.07 -24.61
CA GLY A 1012 -13.69 68.30 -23.55
C GLY A 1012 -14.52 67.10 -23.05
N LEU A 1013 -14.15 66.62 -21.85
CA LEU A 1013 -14.99 66.32 -20.68
C LEU A 1013 -16.13 65.27 -20.72
N GLY A 1014 -16.08 64.38 -19.71
CA GLY A 1014 -17.22 63.73 -19.03
C GLY A 1014 -17.54 62.33 -19.58
N ARG A 1015 -17.60 61.25 -18.79
CA ARG A 1015 -17.67 61.04 -17.35
C ARG A 1015 -17.09 59.66 -17.04
#